data_AF-A0A2G8S509-F1
#
_entry.id   AF-A0A2G8S509-F1
#
_cell.length_a   1.000
_cell.length_b   1.000
_cell.length_c   1.000
_cell.angle_alpha   90.00
_cell.angle_beta   90.00
_cell.angle_gamma   90.00
#
_symmetry.space_group_name_H-M   'P 1'
#
loop_
_entity.id
_entity.type
_entity.pdbx_description
1 polymer ?
#
loop_
_entity_poly.entity_id
_entity_poly.type
_entity_poly.pdbx_seq_one_letter_code
_entity_poly.pdbx_strand_id
1 'polypeptide(L)'
;MAISLCGGMTFVESLKQSTSIDFLTRRIAELTITINPGGDTPFLPVTLQTSDTQGLRQLLDECKRLKDVSKPDDVYDFEPFAWVAPYTVDHAISPLLSYIPPDLRHGKKPVHARLSLVSAGVPGDDISDIEAIREEWLRKKAQEELFACAHKTQLKVRVGTFNVNGNLPSQDLSAWVRGQIDQPASGPVPPPKETTLSPLIGEARGLADERLDPDGTTPRDDTQPDSSSIATSSDTASVATAVEVASEETAVSDPALDVTEEAGDPDVLVLGFQELDLSTEALLYSTKTAREAAWCTAIFAGLGEKAVLYEKLASKQLVGMLLVLIVKKRLRPNFSDVRTTSVGAGIMGIMGNKGATAIRLLFTPTPSAPSDTESPTKPTALTFVNAHLAAFDEMFEKRNADFHDLCKRLVFEPVISVDDMPSTGSWYSPAAVPLSIFDADMLFWLLASAIAGGKAFDGFVERPIEHCPSYRFSPGLLTDSLGYDTKRKPAWTDRILHMASDRVSLEQRSYTSHPTITMSDHRPVSADFELEVPVVSGQEYESYVEHVWREVSGIEYAEERPRVRVSPTNLDFSNVGYKRSVTRTLLVENTGKVPCVFRFISQSPTADPCPPWLRIEDMTGLVLPGKTVEIAISAHIDGATASQLNLGNTHLEDTLVLHTALGREHFIAVSGDYDRTCFATSIAWLVRLPGPARTLQAPSDVLPEDRSVNAPREIMRLVNWLMSNGTQADGLFLTPGDEELVRRIREDLDTGEDFSVDNVATDPETAIAFADTLLQLLDSLTDPVIPASLHAKCTQITSRDEAFEILDELPAANVNVWISLTAFLHYIGQQESYQDKAEQLVAVFTLVLFRDDLTSPMPVSVTGRRNFLRYFIG
;
A
#
# COMPACT_ATOMS: atom_id res chain seq x y z
N MET A 1 40.14 -20.83 8.67
CA MET A 1 39.33 -22.06 8.76
C MET A 1 38.43 -22.07 7.54
N ALA A 2 38.58 -23.08 6.69
CA ALA A 2 37.83 -23.22 5.44
C ALA A 2 36.46 -23.85 5.71
N ILE A 3 35.40 -23.25 5.16
CA ILE A 3 34.06 -23.85 5.04
C ILE A 3 34.02 -24.57 3.67
N SER A 4 33.22 -25.61 3.48
CA SER A 4 32.88 -26.12 2.14
C SER A 4 31.36 -26.13 2.04
N LEU A 5 30.80 -25.32 1.15
CA LEU A 5 29.38 -25.36 0.81
C LEU A 5 29.26 -25.33 -0.70
N CYS A 6 28.69 -26.39 -1.30
CA CYS A 6 28.41 -26.50 -2.73
C CYS A 6 29.63 -26.34 -3.67
N GLY A 7 30.11 -27.47 -4.20
CA GLY A 7 31.12 -27.47 -5.28
C GLY A 7 32.51 -26.99 -4.86
N GLY A 8 32.91 -27.18 -3.60
CA GLY A 8 34.23 -26.77 -3.10
C GLY A 8 34.34 -25.31 -2.67
N MET A 9 33.24 -24.63 -2.31
CA MET A 9 33.33 -23.24 -1.84
C MET A 9 34.02 -23.07 -0.50
N THR A 10 35.23 -22.52 -0.54
CA THR A 10 35.99 -22.12 0.64
C THR A 10 35.74 -20.68 1.05
N PHE A 11 35.08 -20.50 2.18
CA PHE A 11 34.99 -19.21 2.87
C PHE A 11 36.30 -18.91 3.59
N VAL A 12 36.86 -17.73 3.34
CA VAL A 12 38.01 -17.20 4.08
C VAL A 12 37.58 -15.90 4.75
N GLU A 13 37.49 -15.92 6.08
CA GLU A 13 37.18 -14.75 6.90
C GLU A 13 38.47 -13.98 7.24
N SER A 14 38.46 -12.67 6.99
CA SER A 14 39.48 -11.72 7.44
C SER A 14 38.77 -10.50 8.02
N LEU A 15 38.62 -10.44 9.34
CA LEU A 15 38.17 -9.24 10.02
C LEU A 15 39.38 -8.35 10.29
N LYS A 16 39.49 -7.22 9.58
CA LYS A 16 40.46 -6.17 9.92
C LYS A 16 39.71 -5.03 10.59
N GLN A 17 39.98 -4.79 11.86
CA GLN A 17 39.68 -3.49 12.46
C GLN A 17 40.71 -2.49 11.93
N SER A 18 40.36 -1.77 10.88
CA SER A 18 41.13 -0.61 10.44
C SER A 18 40.79 0.58 11.35
N THR A 19 41.72 0.96 12.23
CA THR A 19 41.70 2.29 12.86
C THR A 19 42.27 3.30 11.88
N SER A 20 41.45 3.75 10.92
CA SER A 20 41.73 5.02 10.23
C SER A 20 41.26 6.16 11.11
N ILE A 21 42.17 7.03 11.51
CA ILE A 21 41.86 8.29 12.19
C ILE A 21 41.61 9.32 11.09
N ASP A 22 40.35 9.53 10.74
CA ASP A 22 39.89 10.75 10.07
C ASP A 22 38.97 11.52 11.01
N PHE A 23 39.01 12.85 10.88
CA PHE A 23 38.71 13.88 11.89
C PHE A 23 37.26 13.96 12.44
N LEU A 24 36.41 12.94 12.23
CA LEU A 24 35.05 12.84 12.76
C LEU A 24 34.79 11.39 13.23
N THR A 25 34.71 11.21 14.55
CA THR A 25 34.64 9.93 15.26
C THR A 25 33.45 9.03 14.87
N ARG A 26 33.61 8.12 13.90
CA ARG A 26 32.81 6.88 13.78
C ARG A 26 33.75 5.69 13.53
N ARG A 27 33.65 4.64 14.35
CA ARG A 27 34.39 3.38 14.14
C ARG A 27 33.77 2.65 12.95
N ILE A 28 34.54 2.48 11.87
CA ILE A 28 34.12 1.71 10.70
C ILE A 28 34.73 0.31 10.84
N ALA A 29 33.91 -0.73 10.73
CA ALA A 29 34.33 -2.11 10.66
C ALA A 29 34.29 -2.59 9.20
N GLU A 30 35.33 -3.29 8.78
CA GLU A 30 35.40 -3.91 7.45
C GLU A 30 35.18 -5.42 7.57
N LEU A 31 34.21 -5.93 6.82
CA LEU A 31 33.98 -7.36 6.63
C LEU A 31 34.27 -7.69 5.17
N THR A 32 35.27 -8.52 4.92
CA THR A 32 35.53 -9.04 3.58
C THR A 32 35.03 -10.46 3.46
N ILE A 33 34.11 -10.68 2.51
CA ILE A 33 33.53 -11.97 2.17
C ILE A 33 34.17 -12.43 0.86
N THR A 34 34.84 -13.57 0.88
CA THR A 34 35.42 -14.19 -0.32
C THR A 34 34.65 -15.46 -0.64
N ILE A 35 34.12 -15.58 -1.86
CA ILE A 35 33.36 -16.74 -2.34
C ILE A 35 34.21 -17.43 -3.41
N ASN A 36 34.69 -18.64 -3.13
CA ASN A 36 35.52 -19.41 -4.05
C ASN A 36 34.74 -20.60 -4.62
N PRO A 37 33.94 -20.53 -5.69
CA PRO A 37 33.41 -21.73 -6.34
C PRO A 37 34.59 -22.66 -6.66
N GLY A 38 34.49 -23.97 -6.44
CA GLY A 38 35.61 -24.90 -6.65
C GLY A 38 35.97 -25.16 -8.11
N GLY A 39 36.02 -24.10 -8.93
CA GLY A 39 36.72 -24.03 -10.21
C GLY A 39 37.84 -22.98 -10.14
N ASP A 40 38.79 -23.04 -11.08
CA ASP A 40 40.06 -22.29 -11.06
C ASP A 40 39.95 -20.75 -11.22
N THR A 41 38.75 -20.17 -11.18
CA THR A 41 38.53 -18.72 -11.27
C THR A 41 37.95 -18.16 -9.96
N PRO A 42 38.74 -17.42 -9.15
CA PRO A 42 38.24 -16.79 -7.93
C PRO A 42 37.32 -15.60 -8.27
N PHE A 43 36.16 -15.50 -7.58
CA PHE A 43 35.39 -14.25 -7.61
C PHE A 43 36.15 -13.16 -6.86
N LEU A 44 35.94 -11.91 -7.29
CA LEU A 44 36.42 -10.74 -6.55
C LEU A 44 35.82 -10.73 -5.14
N PRO A 45 36.63 -10.59 -4.08
CA PRO A 45 36.13 -10.52 -2.71
C PRO A 45 35.24 -9.30 -2.53
N VAL A 46 34.11 -9.49 -1.86
CA VAL A 46 33.17 -8.42 -1.52
C VAL A 46 33.58 -7.84 -0.17
N THR A 47 33.97 -6.57 -0.13
CA THR A 47 34.25 -5.86 1.12
C THR A 47 33.08 -4.96 1.50
N LEU A 48 32.47 -5.26 2.64
CA LEU A 48 31.42 -4.47 3.26
C LEU A 48 32.04 -3.58 4.34
N GLN A 49 31.74 -2.29 4.29
CA GLN A 49 32.12 -1.33 5.32
C GLN A 49 30.86 -0.90 6.07
N THR A 50 30.88 -0.97 7.40
CA THR A 50 29.74 -0.54 8.21
C THR A 50 30.18 0.15 9.50
N SER A 51 29.44 1.18 9.90
CA SER A 51 29.51 1.76 11.25
C SER A 51 28.62 1.03 12.25
N ASP A 52 27.70 0.19 11.78
CA ASP A 52 26.82 -0.64 12.62
C ASP A 52 27.49 -1.96 12.99
N THR A 53 28.22 -1.91 14.10
CA THR A 53 28.89 -3.09 14.67
C THR A 53 27.93 -4.14 15.24
N GLN A 54 26.65 -3.79 15.48
CA GLN A 54 25.66 -4.72 16.05
C GLN A 54 24.99 -5.55 14.96
N GLY A 55 24.59 -4.94 13.83
CA GLY A 55 24.15 -5.67 12.64
C GLY A 55 25.23 -6.61 12.10
N LEU A 56 26.49 -6.20 12.18
CA LEU A 56 27.62 -7.06 11.80
C LEU A 56 27.72 -8.33 12.66
N ARG A 57 27.41 -8.26 13.96
CA ARG A 57 27.41 -9.45 14.84
C ARG A 57 26.32 -10.45 14.45
N GLN A 58 25.13 -9.98 14.10
CA GLN A 58 24.04 -10.85 13.66
C GLN A 58 24.39 -11.57 12.36
N LEU A 59 25.00 -10.86 11.41
CA LEU A 59 25.51 -11.46 10.16
C LEU A 59 26.59 -12.50 10.45
N LEU A 60 27.52 -12.19 11.37
CA LEU A 60 28.58 -13.13 11.77
C LEU A 60 28.03 -14.38 12.46
N ASP A 61 27.03 -14.24 13.32
CA ASP A 61 26.41 -15.37 14.01
C ASP A 61 25.61 -16.25 13.03
N GLU A 62 24.99 -15.66 12.01
CA GLU A 62 24.35 -16.41 10.93
C GLU A 62 25.39 -17.14 10.05
N CYS A 63 26.51 -16.51 9.71
CA CYS A 63 27.60 -17.18 9.00
C CYS A 63 28.17 -18.37 9.82
N LYS A 64 28.25 -18.26 11.15
CA LYS A 64 28.63 -19.37 12.03
C LYS A 64 27.57 -20.48 12.06
N ARG A 65 26.28 -20.13 12.13
CA ARG A 65 25.19 -21.09 12.05
C ARG A 65 25.26 -21.89 10.74
N LEU A 66 25.51 -21.23 9.61
CA LEU A 66 25.66 -21.87 8.30
C LEU A 66 26.89 -22.78 8.23
N LYS A 67 27.99 -22.40 8.91
CA LYS A 67 29.18 -23.25 9.08
C LYS A 67 28.86 -24.54 9.84
N ASP A 68 28.10 -24.45 10.92
CA ASP A 68 27.79 -25.61 11.78
C ASP A 68 26.84 -26.61 11.11
N VAL A 69 26.09 -26.18 10.09
CA VAL A 69 25.15 -27.02 9.31
C VAL A 69 25.84 -27.72 8.12
N SER A 70 27.03 -27.27 7.69
CA SER A 70 27.73 -27.85 6.54
C SER A 70 28.41 -29.19 6.88
N LYS A 71 28.10 -30.26 6.12
CA LYS A 71 28.79 -31.56 6.21
C LYS A 71 29.75 -31.75 5.01
N PRO A 72 30.98 -32.28 5.19
CA PRO A 72 31.98 -32.30 4.12
C PRO A 72 31.83 -33.41 3.06
N ASP A 73 31.03 -34.46 3.31
CA ASP A 73 31.25 -35.76 2.64
C ASP A 73 30.12 -36.27 1.71
N ASP A 74 29.06 -35.51 1.45
CA ASP A 74 28.00 -35.97 0.55
C ASP A 74 28.17 -35.41 -0.88
N VAL A 75 28.73 -36.24 -1.77
CA VAL A 75 28.68 -36.03 -3.22
C VAL A 75 27.35 -36.58 -3.73
N TYR A 76 26.36 -35.71 -3.97
CA TYR A 76 25.17 -36.02 -4.74
C TYR A 76 24.68 -34.82 -5.55
N ASP A 77 23.99 -35.12 -6.66
CA ASP A 77 23.34 -34.22 -7.59
C ASP A 77 22.56 -33.09 -6.87
N PHE A 78 22.75 -31.87 -7.37
CA PHE A 78 22.39 -30.62 -6.71
C PHE A 78 20.87 -30.35 -6.71
N GLU A 79 20.27 -30.28 -5.51
CA GLU A 79 19.09 -29.46 -5.23
C GLU A 79 19.53 -28.27 -4.33
N PRO A 80 19.16 -27.02 -4.64
CA PRO A 80 19.42 -25.91 -3.72
C PRO A 80 18.75 -26.19 -2.37
N PHE A 81 19.41 -25.85 -1.26
CA PHE A 81 18.81 -26.00 0.07
C PHE A 81 17.43 -25.33 0.07
N ALA A 82 16.36 -26.10 0.34
CA ALA A 82 14.98 -25.63 0.21
C ALA A 82 14.68 -24.34 1.01
N TRP A 83 15.42 -24.09 2.11
CA TRP A 83 15.28 -22.86 2.92
C TRP A 83 15.95 -21.62 2.29
N VAL A 84 16.91 -21.80 1.37
CA VAL A 84 17.60 -20.72 0.64
C VAL A 84 16.82 -20.32 -0.62
N ALA A 85 16.08 -21.26 -1.21
CA ALA A 85 15.32 -21.02 -2.45
C ALA A 85 14.51 -19.71 -2.45
N PRO A 86 13.79 -19.31 -1.38
CA PRO A 86 13.04 -18.04 -1.39
C PRO A 86 13.90 -16.77 -1.41
N TYR A 87 15.21 -16.89 -1.21
CA TYR A 87 16.17 -15.77 -1.22
C TYR A 87 17.06 -15.74 -2.47
N THR A 88 17.10 -16.83 -3.24
CA THR A 88 17.99 -16.99 -4.41
C THR A 88 17.25 -17.23 -5.70
N VAL A 89 15.96 -17.59 -5.66
CA VAL A 89 15.13 -17.68 -6.85
C VAL A 89 14.89 -16.26 -7.36
N ASP A 90 15.43 -15.98 -8.54
CA ASP A 90 15.05 -14.80 -9.29
C ASP A 90 13.63 -15.03 -9.81
N HIS A 91 12.66 -14.29 -9.29
CA HIS A 91 11.28 -14.32 -9.77
C HIS A 91 11.23 -13.55 -11.10
N ALA A 92 11.89 -14.10 -12.11
CA ALA A 92 11.84 -13.62 -13.48
C ALA A 92 10.39 -13.61 -13.97
N ILE A 93 10.11 -12.74 -14.94
CA ILE A 93 8.74 -12.58 -15.43
C ILE A 93 8.24 -13.92 -15.95
N SER A 94 7.08 -14.37 -15.46
CA SER A 94 6.52 -15.65 -15.90
C SER A 94 6.33 -15.66 -17.42
N PRO A 95 6.64 -16.78 -18.10
CA PRO A 95 6.44 -16.91 -19.54
C PRO A 95 5.02 -16.52 -19.92
N LEU A 96 4.82 -15.91 -21.10
CA LEU A 96 3.52 -15.40 -21.52
C LEU A 96 2.40 -16.45 -21.48
N LEU A 97 2.73 -17.72 -21.76
CA LEU A 97 1.80 -18.85 -21.75
C LEU A 97 1.67 -19.53 -20.38
N SER A 98 2.37 -19.04 -19.35
CA SER A 98 2.25 -19.55 -17.99
C SER A 98 0.84 -19.33 -17.44
N TYR A 99 0.34 -20.33 -16.69
CA TYR A 99 -0.86 -20.21 -15.85
C TYR A 99 -0.56 -19.49 -14.52
N ILE A 100 0.72 -19.36 -14.16
CA ILE A 100 1.16 -18.56 -13.02
C ILE A 100 1.31 -17.11 -13.51
N PRO A 101 0.56 -16.15 -12.94
CA PRO A 101 0.70 -14.74 -13.30
C PRO A 101 2.05 -14.19 -12.82
N PRO A 102 2.56 -13.13 -13.46
CA PRO A 102 3.82 -12.53 -13.08
C PRO A 102 3.76 -11.94 -11.67
N ASP A 103 4.90 -11.90 -10.98
CA ASP A 103 5.02 -11.25 -9.67
C ASP A 103 4.55 -9.79 -9.75
N LEU A 104 3.52 -9.45 -8.97
CA LEU A 104 2.87 -8.13 -8.99
C LEU A 104 3.84 -6.97 -8.68
N ARG A 105 4.93 -7.21 -7.94
CA ARG A 105 5.95 -6.18 -7.65
C ARG A 105 6.77 -5.83 -8.88
N HIS A 106 6.95 -6.79 -9.79
CA HIS A 106 7.64 -6.60 -11.05
C HIS A 106 6.69 -6.06 -12.12
N GLY A 107 5.45 -6.54 -12.16
CA GLY A 107 4.44 -6.08 -13.11
C GLY A 107 4.12 -4.58 -12.98
N LYS A 108 4.13 -4.05 -11.75
CA LYS A 108 3.90 -2.62 -11.51
C LYS A 108 5.09 -1.70 -11.75
N LYS A 109 6.31 -2.25 -11.85
CA LYS A 109 7.50 -1.44 -12.14
C LYS A 109 7.52 -1.14 -13.64
N PRO A 110 7.70 0.14 -14.02
CA PRO A 110 7.76 0.46 -15.43
C PRO A 110 8.97 -0.24 -16.07
N VAL A 111 8.81 -0.72 -17.31
CA VAL A 111 9.82 -1.59 -17.96
C VAL A 111 11.20 -0.99 -17.91
N HIS A 112 11.33 0.31 -18.21
CA HIS A 112 12.61 1.01 -18.25
C HIS A 112 13.42 0.91 -16.95
N ALA A 113 12.78 0.75 -15.80
CA ALA A 113 13.44 0.59 -14.50
C ALA A 113 13.97 -0.84 -14.26
N ARG A 114 13.59 -1.80 -15.11
CA ARG A 114 14.02 -3.21 -15.07
C ARG A 114 15.10 -3.53 -16.11
N LEU A 115 15.40 -2.59 -17.00
CA LEU A 115 16.36 -2.77 -18.09
C LEU A 115 17.80 -2.61 -17.62
N SER A 116 18.73 -3.08 -18.44
CA SER A 116 20.16 -2.90 -18.23
C SER A 116 20.55 -1.42 -18.13
N LEU A 117 21.49 -1.13 -17.22
CA LEU A 117 22.05 0.21 -17.05
C LEU A 117 22.80 0.61 -18.33
N VAL A 118 22.28 1.63 -19.02
CA VAL A 118 22.85 2.20 -20.24
C VAL A 118 22.78 3.69 -20.19
N SER A 119 23.81 4.31 -20.76
CA SER A 119 23.87 5.74 -21.01
C SER A 119 24.55 5.96 -22.36
N ALA A 120 24.43 7.17 -22.90
CA ALA A 120 25.05 7.52 -24.18
C ALA A 120 26.54 7.12 -24.20
N GLY A 121 26.92 6.24 -25.12
CA GLY A 121 28.29 5.72 -25.26
C GLY A 121 28.71 4.61 -24.27
N VAL A 122 27.85 4.16 -23.36
CA VAL A 122 28.07 3.00 -22.49
C VAL A 122 27.12 1.88 -22.92
N PRO A 123 27.62 0.78 -23.51
CA PRO A 123 26.77 -0.30 -23.99
C PRO A 123 26.14 -1.06 -22.82
N GLY A 124 24.89 -1.50 -22.99
CA GLY A 124 24.22 -2.41 -22.08
C GLY A 124 23.96 -3.75 -22.72
N ASP A 125 23.03 -4.48 -22.11
CA ASP A 125 22.59 -5.77 -22.61
C ASP A 125 21.34 -5.62 -23.47
N ASP A 126 21.56 -5.22 -24.72
CA ASP A 126 20.49 -5.03 -25.71
C ASP A 126 19.66 -6.32 -25.89
N ILE A 127 20.24 -7.52 -25.70
CA ILE A 127 19.52 -8.79 -25.89
C ILE A 127 18.50 -8.96 -24.77
N SER A 128 18.95 -8.90 -23.52
CA SER A 128 18.05 -8.98 -22.35
C SER A 128 17.00 -7.86 -22.37
N ASP A 129 17.37 -6.66 -22.81
CA ASP A 129 16.44 -5.54 -22.92
C ASP A 129 15.37 -5.75 -24.01
N ILE A 130 15.74 -6.33 -25.16
CA ILE A 130 14.80 -6.69 -26.23
C ILE A 130 13.78 -7.71 -25.71
N GLU A 131 14.24 -8.74 -25.00
CA GLU A 131 13.36 -9.77 -24.43
C GLU A 131 12.36 -9.15 -23.46
N ALA A 132 12.83 -8.34 -22.51
CA ALA A 132 11.97 -7.68 -21.52
C ALA A 132 10.95 -6.72 -22.16
N ILE A 133 11.36 -5.87 -23.11
CA ILE A 133 10.46 -4.94 -23.79
C ILE A 133 9.46 -5.68 -24.69
N ARG A 134 9.89 -6.72 -25.41
CA ARG A 134 9.01 -7.53 -26.26
C ARG A 134 7.93 -8.22 -25.43
N GLU A 135 8.31 -8.85 -24.32
CA GLU A 135 7.34 -9.51 -23.46
C GLU A 135 6.33 -8.53 -22.86
N GLU A 136 6.76 -7.36 -22.39
CA GLU A 136 5.84 -6.34 -21.91
C GLU A 136 4.89 -5.89 -23.04
N TRP A 137 5.43 -5.60 -24.21
CA TRP A 137 4.65 -5.17 -25.36
C TRP A 137 3.58 -6.21 -25.73
N LEU A 138 3.92 -7.50 -25.68
CA LEU A 138 2.97 -8.60 -25.89
C LEU A 138 1.89 -8.67 -24.82
N ARG A 139 2.23 -8.47 -23.53
CA ARG A 139 1.24 -8.41 -22.44
C ARG A 139 0.29 -7.24 -22.64
N LYS A 140 0.81 -6.05 -22.94
CA LYS A 140 0.01 -4.85 -23.23
C LYS A 140 -0.91 -5.08 -24.43
N LYS A 141 -0.41 -5.71 -25.49
CA LYS A 141 -1.22 -6.09 -26.65
C LYS A 141 -2.32 -7.09 -26.34
N ALA A 142 -2.05 -8.11 -25.54
CA ALA A 142 -3.09 -9.04 -25.08
C ALA A 142 -4.12 -8.33 -24.20
N GLN A 143 -3.68 -7.40 -23.35
CA GLN A 143 -4.57 -6.60 -22.52
C GLN A 143 -5.53 -5.74 -23.35
N GLU A 144 -4.99 -4.99 -24.33
CA GLU A 144 -5.76 -4.07 -25.17
C GLU A 144 -6.70 -4.76 -26.16
N GLU A 145 -6.25 -5.85 -26.80
CA GLU A 145 -7.00 -6.43 -27.92
C GLU A 145 -7.84 -7.65 -27.50
N LEU A 146 -7.43 -8.38 -26.45
CA LEU A 146 -8.10 -9.59 -25.99
C LEU A 146 -8.86 -9.38 -24.67
N PHE A 147 -8.19 -8.97 -23.59
CA PHE A 147 -8.83 -8.85 -22.28
C PHE A 147 -9.81 -7.69 -22.18
N ALA A 148 -9.53 -6.54 -22.80
CA ALA A 148 -10.42 -5.37 -22.77
C ALA A 148 -11.74 -5.61 -23.50
N CYS A 149 -11.74 -6.44 -24.55
CA CYS A 149 -12.92 -6.81 -25.33
C CYS A 149 -13.68 -8.01 -24.76
N ALA A 150 -13.08 -8.74 -23.82
CA ALA A 150 -13.66 -9.95 -23.25
C ALA A 150 -14.90 -9.65 -22.41
N HIS A 151 -15.82 -10.62 -22.35
CA HIS A 151 -16.89 -10.58 -21.37
C HIS A 151 -16.31 -10.60 -19.96
N LYS A 152 -16.84 -9.79 -19.05
CA LYS A 152 -16.35 -9.68 -17.66
C LYS A 152 -17.36 -10.28 -16.70
N THR A 153 -16.87 -11.10 -15.76
CA THR A 153 -17.65 -11.58 -14.62
C THR A 153 -17.28 -10.75 -13.39
N GLN A 154 -18.27 -10.33 -12.61
CA GLN A 154 -18.06 -9.60 -11.37
C GLN A 154 -17.98 -10.59 -10.19
N LEU A 155 -16.99 -10.41 -9.31
CA LEU A 155 -16.83 -11.13 -8.05
C LEU A 155 -16.82 -10.14 -6.88
N LYS A 156 -17.79 -10.25 -5.96
CA LYS A 156 -17.88 -9.40 -4.78
C LYS A 156 -17.07 -9.98 -3.62
N VAL A 157 -16.04 -9.28 -3.18
CA VAL A 157 -15.14 -9.75 -2.11
C VAL A 157 -15.26 -8.81 -0.91
N ARG A 158 -15.68 -9.34 0.24
CA ARG A 158 -15.56 -8.65 1.52
C ARG A 158 -14.33 -9.15 2.26
N VAL A 159 -13.46 -8.22 2.65
CA VAL A 159 -12.27 -8.49 3.44
C VAL A 159 -12.45 -7.85 4.82
N GLY A 160 -12.17 -8.58 5.89
CA GLY A 160 -12.26 -8.08 7.26
C GLY A 160 -11.06 -8.45 8.10
N THR A 161 -10.59 -7.55 8.95
CA THR A 161 -9.52 -7.80 9.92
C THR A 161 -9.97 -7.48 11.35
N PHE A 162 -9.60 -8.33 12.31
CA PHE A 162 -9.95 -8.12 13.72
C PHE A 162 -8.93 -8.73 14.70
N ASN A 163 -8.23 -7.87 15.45
CA ASN A 163 -7.46 -8.31 16.61
C ASN A 163 -8.40 -8.55 17.81
N VAL A 164 -8.49 -9.79 18.26
CA VAL A 164 -9.46 -10.20 19.29
C VAL A 164 -8.86 -10.25 20.70
N ASN A 165 -7.55 -10.01 20.84
CA ASN A 165 -6.84 -9.93 22.13
C ASN A 165 -7.18 -11.10 23.08
N GLY A 166 -7.13 -12.33 22.57
CA GLY A 166 -7.37 -13.57 23.31
C GLY A 166 -8.83 -13.86 23.65
N ASN A 167 -9.77 -12.99 23.29
CA ASN A 167 -11.19 -13.16 23.62
C ASN A 167 -11.87 -14.22 22.72
N LEU A 168 -12.87 -14.90 23.29
CA LEU A 168 -13.80 -15.73 22.54
C LEU A 168 -14.93 -14.85 21.95
N PRO A 169 -15.58 -15.30 20.86
CA PRO A 169 -16.71 -14.55 20.31
C PRO A 169 -17.82 -14.46 21.36
N SER A 170 -18.19 -13.22 21.72
CA SER A 170 -19.16 -12.93 22.79
C SER A 170 -20.24 -11.93 22.40
N GLN A 171 -20.15 -11.35 21.21
CA GLN A 171 -21.15 -10.42 20.65
C GLN A 171 -21.51 -10.83 19.23
N ASP A 172 -22.63 -10.29 18.74
CA ASP A 172 -23.07 -10.48 17.36
C ASP A 172 -22.08 -9.82 16.37
N LEU A 173 -21.70 -10.58 15.34
CA LEU A 173 -20.78 -10.16 14.28
C LEU A 173 -21.50 -9.71 13.01
N SER A 174 -22.84 -9.67 13.01
CA SER A 174 -23.65 -9.36 11.82
C SER A 174 -23.25 -8.05 11.13
N ALA A 175 -22.98 -6.99 11.88
CA ALA A 175 -22.54 -5.69 11.36
C ALA A 175 -21.23 -5.79 10.55
N TRP A 176 -20.31 -6.65 10.99
CA TRP A 176 -19.02 -6.85 10.33
C TRP A 176 -19.10 -7.81 9.13
N VAL A 177 -19.97 -8.81 9.19
CA VAL A 177 -20.04 -9.88 8.17
C VAL A 177 -21.04 -9.57 7.05
N ARG A 178 -22.20 -8.96 7.34
CA ARG A 178 -23.29 -8.76 6.36
C ARG A 178 -23.17 -7.50 5.51
N GLY A 179 -22.44 -6.48 5.98
CA GLY A 179 -22.22 -5.25 5.21
C GLY A 179 -23.25 -4.18 5.46
N GLN A 180 -22.90 -2.94 5.14
CA GLN A 180 -23.86 -1.85 5.22
C GLN A 180 -24.89 -1.99 4.12
N ILE A 181 -26.15 -2.17 4.54
CA ILE A 181 -27.32 -1.88 3.71
C ILE A 181 -27.40 -0.35 3.67
N ASP A 182 -27.37 0.25 2.48
CA ASP A 182 -27.75 1.65 2.30
C ASP A 182 -29.22 1.81 2.75
N GLN A 183 -29.42 2.11 4.03
CA GLN A 183 -30.66 2.71 4.52
C GLN A 183 -30.36 4.15 4.93
N PRO A 184 -31.09 5.15 4.40
CA PRO A 184 -31.01 6.50 4.92
C PRO A 184 -31.42 6.47 6.40
N ALA A 185 -30.68 7.20 7.25
CA ALA A 185 -30.87 7.26 8.69
C ALA A 185 -32.34 7.50 9.07
N SER A 186 -33.07 6.45 9.41
CA SER A 186 -34.46 6.53 9.85
C SER A 186 -34.54 6.58 11.38
N GLY A 187 -34.40 7.79 11.93
CA GLY A 187 -34.95 8.24 13.22
C GLY A 187 -34.63 7.44 14.51
N PRO A 188 -34.98 7.97 15.69
CA PRO A 188 -34.83 7.25 16.95
C PRO A 188 -35.85 6.09 17.00
N VAL A 189 -35.36 4.88 17.20
CA VAL A 189 -36.21 3.72 17.55
C VAL A 189 -36.93 4.02 18.87
N PRO A 190 -38.27 3.91 18.95
CA PRO A 190 -38.97 4.12 20.21
C PRO A 190 -38.67 2.98 21.19
N PRO A 191 -38.66 3.24 22.51
CA PRO A 191 -38.39 2.21 23.50
C PRO A 191 -39.44 1.08 23.40
N PRO A 192 -39.06 -0.18 23.67
CA PRO A 192 -39.98 -1.30 23.60
C PRO A 192 -41.14 -1.10 24.57
N LYS A 193 -42.36 -1.24 24.05
CA LYS A 193 -43.59 -1.18 24.84
C LYS A 193 -43.58 -2.34 25.84
N GLU A 194 -43.58 -2.00 27.13
CA GLU A 194 -43.91 -2.93 28.21
C GLU A 194 -45.27 -3.57 27.91
N THR A 195 -45.26 -4.88 27.65
CA THR A 195 -46.50 -5.64 27.57
C THR A 195 -46.77 -6.20 28.95
N THR A 196 -47.72 -5.57 29.63
CA THR A 196 -48.36 -5.97 30.88
C THR A 196 -48.65 -7.46 30.94
N LEU A 197 -48.07 -8.15 31.92
CA LEU A 197 -48.59 -9.39 32.47
C LEU A 197 -48.94 -9.15 33.94
N SER A 198 -50.18 -9.43 34.30
CA SER A 198 -50.69 -9.56 35.67
C SER A 198 -51.76 -10.66 35.68
N PRO A 199 -52.17 -11.20 36.83
CA PRO A 199 -51.52 -12.31 37.52
C PRO A 199 -52.46 -13.53 37.63
N LEU A 200 -51.93 -14.74 37.82
CA LEU A 200 -52.75 -15.88 38.26
C LEU A 200 -52.03 -16.69 39.33
N ILE A 201 -52.73 -16.80 40.44
CA ILE A 201 -52.37 -17.36 41.75
C ILE A 201 -52.47 -18.89 41.73
N GLY A 202 -51.59 -19.54 42.51
CA GLY A 202 -51.78 -20.88 43.09
C GLY A 202 -50.57 -21.79 42.84
N GLU A 203 -49.88 -22.40 43.80
CA GLU A 203 -49.97 -22.50 45.25
C GLU A 203 -48.57 -22.95 45.72
N ALA A 204 -48.13 -22.47 46.88
CA ALA A 204 -46.87 -22.84 47.50
C ALA A 204 -47.09 -23.82 48.65
N ARG A 205 -46.21 -24.83 48.76
CA ARG A 205 -45.77 -25.51 49.98
C ARG A 205 -44.32 -25.93 49.74
N GLY A 206 -43.31 -25.60 50.52
CA GLY A 206 -43.19 -24.79 51.72
C GLY A 206 -41.80 -25.02 52.33
N LEU A 207 -41.27 -23.97 52.97
CA LEU A 207 -40.29 -23.96 54.08
C LEU A 207 -38.85 -24.45 53.76
N ALA A 208 -37.76 -23.85 54.24
CA ALA A 208 -37.44 -22.60 54.93
C ALA A 208 -35.90 -22.60 55.09
N ASP A 209 -35.29 -21.41 55.16
CA ASP A 209 -34.07 -21.05 55.94
C ASP A 209 -32.78 -21.89 55.77
N GLU A 210 -31.56 -21.35 55.82
CA GLU A 210 -31.02 -20.16 56.45
C GLU A 210 -29.66 -19.88 55.80
N ARG A 211 -29.27 -18.61 55.71
CA ARG A 211 -27.88 -18.19 55.50
C ARG A 211 -27.06 -18.48 56.76
N LEU A 212 -25.76 -18.72 56.62
CA LEU A 212 -24.70 -18.08 57.42
C LEU A 212 -23.30 -18.46 56.88
N ASP A 213 -22.59 -17.42 56.44
CA ASP A 213 -21.14 -17.25 56.19
C ASP A 213 -20.28 -17.53 57.46
N PRO A 214 -18.95 -17.26 57.49
CA PRO A 214 -17.82 -17.45 56.55
C PRO A 214 -16.57 -18.05 57.29
N ASP A 215 -15.36 -17.84 56.72
CA ASP A 215 -14.01 -18.17 57.22
C ASP A 215 -13.63 -19.66 57.16
N GLY A 216 -12.45 -20.07 56.68
CA GLY A 216 -11.19 -19.40 56.43
C GLY A 216 -10.09 -20.47 56.57
N THR A 217 -8.87 -20.15 56.13
CA THR A 217 -7.60 -20.89 56.36
C THR A 217 -7.29 -22.17 55.55
N THR A 218 -6.42 -21.98 54.55
CA THR A 218 -5.31 -22.88 54.12
C THR A 218 -4.33 -23.15 55.29
N PRO A 219 -3.53 -24.25 55.36
CA PRO A 219 -2.44 -24.52 54.40
C PRO A 219 -1.97 -25.99 54.21
N ARG A 220 -1.10 -26.20 53.19
CA ARG A 220 0.10 -27.09 53.09
C ARG A 220 0.00 -28.55 53.62
N ASP A 221 0.48 -29.58 52.93
CA ASP A 221 1.88 -29.80 52.56
C ASP A 221 2.00 -31.08 51.70
N ASP A 222 3.00 -31.08 50.82
CA ASP A 222 3.95 -32.15 50.52
C ASP A 222 3.47 -33.62 50.41
N THR A 223 3.66 -34.23 49.24
CA THR A 223 4.78 -35.18 48.97
C THR A 223 4.61 -35.89 47.62
N GLN A 224 5.56 -35.65 46.72
CA GLN A 224 6.04 -36.62 45.71
C GLN A 224 6.90 -37.68 46.44
N PRO A 225 7.20 -38.90 45.91
CA PRO A 225 7.80 -39.03 44.57
C PRO A 225 7.57 -40.37 43.80
N ASP A 226 8.08 -40.33 42.57
CA ASP A 226 8.75 -41.39 41.80
C ASP A 226 8.04 -42.66 41.28
N SER A 227 7.96 -42.66 39.93
CA SER A 227 8.46 -43.71 39.02
C SER A 227 7.74 -45.08 38.99
N SER A 228 7.57 -45.83 37.89
CA SER A 228 8.13 -45.82 36.54
C SER A 228 7.28 -46.77 35.67
N SER A 229 7.00 -46.36 34.42
CA SER A 229 6.96 -47.15 33.17
C SER A 229 6.55 -48.65 33.16
N ILE A 230 5.63 -49.02 32.24
CA ILE A 230 5.87 -49.86 31.03
C ILE A 230 4.55 -50.44 30.46
N ALA A 231 4.38 -50.24 29.13
CA ALA A 231 3.68 -51.01 28.08
C ALA A 231 2.18 -51.38 28.19
N THR A 232 1.43 -51.15 27.09
CA THR A 232 0.93 -52.15 26.09
C THR A 232 -0.22 -51.52 25.29
N SER A 233 -0.10 -51.32 23.97
CA SER A 233 -0.63 -52.15 22.86
C SER A 233 -2.09 -52.63 22.97
N SER A 234 -2.93 -52.01 22.14
CA SER A 234 -3.93 -52.55 21.20
C SER A 234 -4.96 -53.62 21.62
N ASP A 235 -6.16 -53.36 21.08
CA ASP A 235 -7.23 -54.27 20.68
C ASP A 235 -8.15 -54.84 21.76
N THR A 236 -9.42 -54.43 21.68
CA THR A 236 -10.54 -55.34 21.94
C THR A 236 -11.70 -55.05 20.99
N ALA A 237 -12.14 -56.11 20.33
CA ALA A 237 -13.40 -56.21 19.62
C ALA A 237 -14.52 -56.71 20.55
N SER A 238 -15.70 -56.13 20.36
CA SER A 238 -17.06 -56.70 20.39
C SER A 238 -17.49 -57.63 21.53
N VAL A 239 -18.67 -57.35 22.11
CA VAL A 239 -19.84 -58.25 22.03
C VAL A 239 -21.14 -57.41 22.01
N ALA A 240 -22.02 -57.75 21.07
CA ALA A 240 -23.33 -57.17 20.77
C ALA A 240 -24.46 -57.69 21.68
N THR A 241 -25.62 -57.03 21.67
CA THR A 241 -26.91 -57.69 21.42
C THR A 241 -27.92 -56.67 20.89
N ALA A 242 -28.57 -57.03 19.78
CA ALA A 242 -29.57 -56.25 19.05
C ALA A 242 -31.00 -56.55 19.52
N VAL A 243 -31.90 -55.58 19.32
CA VAL A 243 -33.34 -55.81 19.11
C VAL A 243 -33.80 -54.82 18.03
N GLU A 244 -34.29 -55.34 16.90
CA GLU A 244 -34.98 -54.61 15.83
C GLU A 244 -36.49 -54.55 16.11
N VAL A 245 -37.15 -53.42 15.80
CA VAL A 245 -38.53 -53.38 15.27
C VAL A 245 -38.62 -52.21 14.26
N ALA A 246 -39.24 -52.49 13.11
CA ALA A 246 -39.28 -51.67 11.91
C ALA A 246 -40.41 -50.60 11.86
N SER A 247 -40.08 -49.52 11.16
CA SER A 247 -40.87 -48.68 10.22
C SER A 247 -42.30 -48.21 10.54
N GLU A 248 -42.50 -46.89 10.56
CA GLU A 248 -43.56 -46.24 9.77
C GLU A 248 -43.16 -44.79 9.40
N GLU A 249 -43.24 -44.50 8.11
CA GLU A 249 -42.93 -43.21 7.48
C GLU A 249 -43.96 -42.15 7.86
N THR A 250 -43.50 -40.96 8.25
CA THR A 250 -44.28 -39.72 8.08
C THR A 250 -43.35 -38.67 7.49
N ALA A 251 -43.50 -38.45 6.19
CA ALA A 251 -42.85 -37.35 5.47
C ALA A 251 -43.33 -36.02 6.06
N VAL A 252 -42.47 -35.37 6.85
CA VAL A 252 -42.59 -33.94 7.12
C VAL A 252 -41.78 -33.25 6.05
N SER A 253 -42.48 -32.58 5.12
CA SER A 253 -41.90 -31.67 4.15
C SER A 253 -41.08 -30.61 4.89
N ASP A 254 -39.78 -30.57 4.64
CA ASP A 254 -38.90 -29.47 5.05
C ASP A 254 -39.45 -28.17 4.42
N PRO A 255 -39.83 -27.15 5.22
CA PRO A 255 -40.09 -25.84 4.67
C PRO A 255 -38.73 -25.25 4.29
N ALA A 256 -38.34 -25.38 3.02
CA ALA A 256 -37.23 -24.62 2.48
C ALA A 256 -37.57 -23.13 2.68
N LEU A 257 -36.90 -22.49 3.64
CA LEU A 257 -36.83 -21.05 3.72
C LEU A 257 -36.22 -20.59 2.39
N ASP A 258 -37.03 -19.95 1.56
CA ASP A 258 -36.61 -19.37 0.28
C ASP A 258 -35.78 -18.11 0.57
N VAL A 259 -34.56 -18.31 1.08
CA VAL A 259 -33.63 -17.23 1.42
C VAL A 259 -33.12 -16.64 0.10
N THR A 260 -33.58 -15.44 -0.23
CA THR A 260 -33.22 -14.75 -1.47
C THR A 260 -31.84 -14.10 -1.34
N GLU A 261 -31.00 -14.27 -2.38
CA GLU A 261 -29.73 -13.54 -2.48
C GLU A 261 -30.01 -12.06 -2.74
N GLU A 262 -29.45 -11.19 -1.92
CA GLU A 262 -29.54 -9.74 -2.14
C GLU A 262 -28.40 -9.26 -3.04
N ALA A 263 -28.65 -8.22 -3.82
CA ALA A 263 -27.66 -7.66 -4.74
C ALA A 263 -26.37 -7.18 -4.03
N GLY A 264 -26.43 -6.84 -2.73
CA GLY A 264 -25.26 -6.41 -1.96
C GLY A 264 -24.45 -7.54 -1.31
N ASP A 265 -24.88 -8.80 -1.42
CA ASP A 265 -24.26 -9.91 -0.68
C ASP A 265 -22.89 -10.30 -1.26
N PRO A 266 -21.82 -10.37 -0.45
CA PRO A 266 -20.48 -10.71 -0.92
C PRO A 266 -20.44 -12.15 -1.44
N ASP A 267 -19.76 -12.38 -2.56
CA ASP A 267 -19.55 -13.72 -3.11
C ASP A 267 -18.45 -14.47 -2.36
N VAL A 268 -17.46 -13.74 -1.85
CA VAL A 268 -16.32 -14.22 -1.07
C VAL A 268 -16.16 -13.38 0.19
N LEU A 269 -16.04 -14.05 1.33
CA LEU A 269 -15.79 -13.47 2.65
C LEU A 269 -14.40 -13.92 3.12
N VAL A 270 -13.50 -12.97 3.36
CA VAL A 270 -12.14 -13.23 3.83
C VAL A 270 -11.92 -12.53 5.16
N LEU A 271 -11.81 -13.30 6.24
CA LEU A 271 -11.75 -12.78 7.61
C LEU A 271 -10.43 -13.16 8.26
N GLY A 272 -9.60 -12.16 8.54
CA GLY A 272 -8.34 -12.26 9.27
C GLY A 272 -8.52 -11.91 10.74
N PHE A 273 -8.01 -12.76 11.62
CA PHE A 273 -7.97 -12.53 13.06
C PHE A 273 -6.53 -12.51 13.56
N GLN A 274 -6.27 -11.72 14.59
CA GLN A 274 -5.00 -11.69 15.31
C GLN A 274 -5.25 -11.84 16.81
N GLU A 275 -4.22 -12.33 17.53
CA GLU A 275 -4.28 -12.65 18.96
C GLU A 275 -5.43 -13.59 19.33
N LEU A 276 -5.78 -14.53 18.44
CA LEU A 276 -6.84 -15.50 18.69
C LEU A 276 -6.59 -16.32 19.96
N ASP A 277 -5.32 -16.69 20.19
CA ASP A 277 -4.87 -17.43 21.35
C ASP A 277 -3.57 -16.82 21.89
N LEU A 278 -3.60 -16.43 23.17
CA LEU A 278 -2.47 -15.86 23.92
C LEU A 278 -1.81 -16.89 24.85
N SER A 279 -2.28 -18.14 24.86
CA SER A 279 -1.75 -19.19 25.72
C SER A 279 -0.33 -19.60 25.33
N THR A 280 0.46 -20.00 26.33
CA THR A 280 1.79 -20.58 26.12
C THR A 280 1.74 -21.91 25.38
N GLU A 281 0.61 -22.63 25.44
CA GLU A 281 0.39 -23.89 24.72
C GLU A 281 0.26 -23.67 23.21
N ALA A 282 -0.44 -22.62 22.79
CA ALA A 282 -0.56 -22.25 21.37
C ALA A 282 0.78 -21.83 20.74
N LEU A 283 1.73 -21.37 21.55
CA LEU A 283 3.11 -21.09 21.15
C LEU A 283 3.94 -22.36 20.91
N LEU A 284 3.56 -23.49 21.53
CA LEU A 284 4.31 -24.75 21.50
C LEU A 284 3.70 -25.80 20.57
N TYR A 285 2.38 -25.80 20.37
CA TYR A 285 1.67 -26.80 19.56
C TYR A 285 0.75 -26.14 18.52
N SER A 286 1.03 -26.38 17.24
CA SER A 286 0.17 -25.96 16.11
C SER A 286 -0.94 -27.00 15.85
N THR A 287 -1.94 -27.06 16.73
CA THR A 287 -3.15 -27.88 16.50
C THR A 287 -4.32 -27.00 16.06
N LYS A 288 -5.21 -27.54 15.22
CA LYS A 288 -6.51 -26.91 14.92
C LYS A 288 -7.23 -26.62 16.23
N THR A 289 -7.37 -25.34 16.57
CA THR A 289 -7.83 -24.95 17.90
C THR A 289 -9.36 -24.99 18.00
N ALA A 290 -9.90 -25.33 19.17
CA ALA A 290 -11.32 -25.14 19.48
C ALA A 290 -11.79 -23.69 19.24
N ARG A 291 -10.86 -22.73 19.31
CA ARG A 291 -11.09 -21.31 19.02
C ARG A 291 -11.42 -21.06 17.55
N GLU A 292 -10.73 -21.70 16.60
CA GLU A 292 -11.07 -21.60 15.18
C GLU A 292 -12.53 -22.00 14.93
N ALA A 293 -12.96 -23.12 15.52
CA ALA A 293 -14.33 -23.60 15.40
C ALA A 293 -15.34 -22.61 16.02
N ALA A 294 -15.04 -22.08 17.21
CA ALA A 294 -15.88 -21.08 17.87
C ALA A 294 -16.07 -19.81 17.02
N TRP A 295 -14.97 -19.27 16.47
CA TRP A 295 -15.03 -18.10 15.61
C TRP A 295 -15.73 -18.37 14.27
N CYS A 296 -15.51 -19.54 13.66
CA CYS A 296 -16.27 -19.94 12.46
C CYS A 296 -17.78 -20.00 12.75
N THR A 297 -18.18 -20.63 13.86
CA THR A 297 -19.59 -20.68 14.28
C THR A 297 -20.17 -19.29 14.50
N ALA A 298 -19.42 -18.38 15.13
CA ALA A 298 -19.85 -17.00 15.33
C ALA A 298 -20.01 -16.22 14.01
N ILE A 299 -19.14 -16.46 13.01
CA ILE A 299 -19.28 -15.87 11.67
C ILE A 299 -20.56 -16.36 10.98
N PHE A 300 -20.82 -17.67 10.99
CA PHE A 300 -22.05 -18.22 10.39
C PHE A 300 -23.31 -17.77 11.14
N ALA A 301 -23.26 -17.66 12.47
CA ALA A 301 -24.34 -17.05 13.24
C ALA A 301 -24.55 -15.57 12.85
N GLY A 302 -23.45 -14.83 12.66
CA GLY A 302 -23.44 -13.45 12.17
C GLY A 302 -24.08 -13.32 10.77
N LEU A 303 -23.95 -14.32 9.88
CA LEU A 303 -24.66 -14.37 8.59
C LEU A 303 -26.19 -14.58 8.74
N GLY A 304 -26.65 -15.17 9.84
CA GLY A 304 -28.07 -15.44 10.10
C GLY A 304 -28.66 -16.40 9.08
N GLU A 305 -29.85 -16.10 8.58
CA GLU A 305 -30.56 -16.94 7.59
C GLU A 305 -29.74 -17.12 6.30
N LYS A 306 -28.94 -16.11 5.90
CA LYS A 306 -28.07 -16.18 4.72
C LYS A 306 -26.96 -17.22 4.85
N ALA A 307 -26.64 -17.69 6.06
CA ALA A 307 -25.60 -18.71 6.29
C ALA A 307 -25.79 -19.97 5.44
N VAL A 308 -27.05 -20.33 5.11
CA VAL A 308 -27.37 -21.49 4.25
C VAL A 308 -26.74 -21.39 2.85
N LEU A 309 -26.48 -20.17 2.37
CA LEU A 309 -25.93 -19.88 1.04
C LEU A 309 -24.40 -19.98 0.99
N TYR A 310 -23.73 -20.03 2.15
CA TYR A 310 -22.27 -19.97 2.25
C TYR A 310 -21.68 -21.28 2.78
N GLU A 311 -20.42 -21.53 2.42
CA GLU A 311 -19.61 -22.59 3.01
C GLU A 311 -18.17 -22.13 3.20
N LYS A 312 -17.48 -22.71 4.19
CA LYS A 312 -16.06 -22.44 4.43
C LYS A 312 -15.23 -23.19 3.39
N LEU A 313 -14.45 -22.45 2.59
CA LEU A 313 -13.57 -23.03 1.58
C LEU A 313 -12.22 -23.45 2.18
N ALA A 314 -11.59 -22.56 2.96
CA ALA A 314 -10.28 -22.82 3.55
C ALA A 314 -10.04 -21.95 4.80
N SER A 315 -9.07 -22.36 5.61
CA SER A 315 -8.53 -21.55 6.69
C SER A 315 -7.07 -21.90 6.96
N LYS A 316 -6.33 -20.95 7.53
CA LYS A 316 -4.96 -21.17 8.00
C LYS A 316 -4.72 -20.43 9.31
N GLN A 317 -4.23 -21.17 10.31
CA GLN A 317 -3.87 -20.63 11.62
C GLN A 317 -2.36 -20.74 11.86
N LEU A 318 -1.77 -19.72 12.51
CA LEU A 318 -0.43 -19.71 13.08
C LEU A 318 -0.49 -19.03 14.45
N VAL A 319 -0.42 -19.81 15.54
CA VAL A 319 -0.59 -19.33 16.92
C VAL A 319 -1.88 -18.50 17.04
N GLY A 320 -1.77 -17.18 17.21
CA GLY A 320 -2.90 -16.26 17.33
C GLY A 320 -3.38 -15.64 16.01
N MET A 321 -2.76 -15.94 14.87
CA MET A 321 -3.22 -15.45 13.56
C MET A 321 -4.09 -16.50 12.89
N LEU A 322 -5.29 -16.13 12.45
CA LEU A 322 -6.20 -17.02 11.73
C LEU A 322 -6.74 -16.30 10.50
N LEU A 323 -6.66 -16.93 9.33
CA LEU A 323 -7.30 -16.47 8.10
C LEU A 323 -8.38 -17.46 7.71
N VAL A 324 -9.61 -17.00 7.48
CA VAL A 324 -10.77 -17.81 7.09
C VAL A 324 -11.33 -17.31 5.78
N LEU A 325 -11.53 -18.22 4.82
CA LEU A 325 -12.12 -17.93 3.52
C LEU A 325 -13.45 -18.69 3.37
N ILE A 326 -14.53 -17.94 3.17
CA ILE A 326 -15.91 -18.44 3.03
C ILE A 326 -16.43 -17.98 1.67
N VAL A 327 -17.10 -18.86 0.94
CA VAL A 327 -17.63 -18.58 -0.41
C VAL A 327 -19.10 -18.94 -0.50
N LYS A 328 -19.83 -18.31 -1.42
CA LYS A 328 -21.18 -18.78 -1.77
C LYS A 328 -21.10 -20.18 -2.38
N LYS A 329 -21.98 -21.09 -1.92
CA LYS A 329 -22.03 -22.50 -2.38
C LYS A 329 -22.17 -22.62 -3.89
N ARG A 330 -22.95 -21.73 -4.53
CA ARG A 330 -23.13 -21.73 -6.00
C ARG A 330 -21.83 -21.44 -6.78
N LEU A 331 -20.88 -20.73 -6.17
CA LEU A 331 -19.59 -20.38 -6.78
C LEU A 331 -18.46 -21.34 -6.40
N ARG A 332 -18.73 -22.30 -5.50
CA ARG A 332 -17.73 -23.29 -5.09
C ARG A 332 -17.02 -24.00 -6.25
N PRO A 333 -17.70 -24.39 -7.35
CA PRO A 333 -17.05 -25.03 -8.50
C PRO A 333 -16.05 -24.13 -9.24
N ASN A 334 -16.20 -22.80 -9.14
CA ASN A 334 -15.33 -21.83 -9.78
C ASN A 334 -13.99 -21.65 -9.07
N PHE A 335 -13.84 -22.19 -7.85
CA PHE A 335 -12.62 -22.08 -7.07
C PHE A 335 -11.83 -23.39 -7.07
N SER A 336 -10.57 -23.31 -7.51
CA SER A 336 -9.64 -24.44 -7.57
C SER A 336 -8.26 -24.06 -7.00
N ASP A 337 -7.36 -25.04 -6.90
CA ASP A 337 -5.96 -24.85 -6.48
C ASP A 337 -5.78 -24.03 -5.19
N VAL A 338 -6.54 -24.39 -4.15
CA VAL A 338 -6.49 -23.71 -2.86
C VAL A 338 -5.25 -24.13 -2.07
N ARG A 339 -4.35 -23.19 -1.82
CA ARG A 339 -3.08 -23.39 -1.11
C ARG A 339 -2.99 -22.48 0.10
N THR A 340 -2.29 -22.94 1.14
CA THR A 340 -2.12 -22.18 2.38
C THR A 340 -0.68 -22.22 2.85
N THR A 341 -0.19 -21.12 3.42
CA THR A 341 1.16 -21.03 4.01
C THR A 341 1.15 -20.13 5.24
N SER A 342 2.19 -20.19 6.05
CA SER A 342 2.31 -19.36 7.26
C SER A 342 3.75 -19.25 7.71
N VAL A 343 4.15 -18.06 8.18
CA VAL A 343 5.52 -17.76 8.60
C VAL A 343 5.50 -16.99 9.91
N GLY A 344 6.30 -17.43 10.88
CA GLY A 344 6.54 -16.68 12.13
C GLY A 344 7.69 -15.68 11.98
N ALA A 345 7.50 -14.48 12.53
CA ALA A 345 8.42 -13.35 12.56
C ALA A 345 8.65 -12.81 13.99
N GLY A 346 8.12 -13.50 15.00
CA GLY A 346 8.13 -13.08 16.39
C GLY A 346 9.46 -13.26 17.10
N ILE A 347 9.46 -13.89 18.29
CA ILE A 347 10.69 -14.11 19.07
C ILE A 347 11.75 -14.80 18.19
N MET A 348 12.98 -14.26 18.20
CA MET A 348 14.11 -14.66 17.33
C MET A 348 13.83 -14.58 15.81
N GLY A 349 12.76 -13.89 15.37
CA GLY A 349 12.36 -13.80 13.96
C GLY A 349 11.72 -15.09 13.41
N ILE A 350 11.40 -16.07 14.26
CA ILE A 350 10.95 -17.41 13.84
C ILE A 350 9.65 -17.82 14.54
N MET A 351 9.42 -17.37 15.77
CA MET A 351 8.22 -17.77 16.53
C MET A 351 6.94 -17.17 15.95
N GLY A 352 5.83 -17.92 16.04
CA GLY A 352 4.54 -17.56 15.44
C GLY A 352 3.70 -16.54 16.21
N ASN A 353 4.19 -15.94 17.30
CA ASN A 353 3.46 -14.90 18.03
C ASN A 353 3.32 -13.58 17.24
N LYS A 354 4.16 -13.40 16.22
CA LYS A 354 4.07 -12.40 15.15
C LYS A 354 4.41 -13.10 13.85
N GLY A 355 3.99 -12.56 12.72
CA GLY A 355 4.20 -13.18 11.42
C GLY A 355 3.00 -13.00 10.49
N ALA A 356 2.73 -14.02 9.68
CA ALA A 356 1.57 -14.00 8.79
C ALA A 356 1.06 -15.41 8.42
N THR A 357 -0.21 -15.48 8.05
CA THR A 357 -0.85 -16.61 7.35
C THR A 357 -1.31 -16.15 5.98
N ALA A 358 -1.28 -17.03 4.98
CA ALA A 358 -1.71 -16.71 3.63
C ALA A 358 -2.51 -17.85 2.98
N ILE A 359 -3.47 -17.49 2.13
CA ILE A 359 -4.28 -18.40 1.32
C ILE A 359 -4.22 -17.91 -0.13
N ARG A 360 -3.89 -18.80 -1.07
CA ARG A 360 -3.97 -18.58 -2.52
C ARG A 360 -5.02 -19.51 -3.11
N LEU A 361 -5.75 -19.05 -4.11
CA LEU A 361 -6.70 -19.85 -4.88
C LEU A 361 -6.85 -19.33 -6.30
N LEU A 362 -7.32 -20.19 -7.20
CA LEU A 362 -7.66 -19.84 -8.58
C LEU A 362 -9.17 -19.69 -8.71
N PHE A 363 -9.61 -18.59 -9.33
CA PHE A 363 -10.99 -18.36 -9.73
C PHE A 363 -11.13 -18.49 -11.24
N THR A 364 -12.01 -19.39 -11.68
CA THR A 364 -12.30 -19.68 -13.09
C THR A 364 -13.79 -19.47 -13.33
N PRO A 365 -14.20 -18.39 -14.01
CA PRO A 365 -15.61 -18.14 -14.32
C PRO A 365 -16.18 -19.27 -15.19
N THR A 366 -17.38 -19.74 -14.84
CA THR A 366 -18.12 -20.72 -15.66
C THR A 366 -18.81 -19.99 -16.80
N PRO A 367 -18.65 -20.43 -18.07
CA PRO A 367 -19.41 -19.87 -19.18
C PRO A 367 -20.92 -20.00 -18.95
N SER A 368 -21.69 -19.01 -19.38
CA SER A 368 -23.16 -18.95 -19.21
C SER A 368 -23.94 -20.02 -20.01
N ALA A 369 -23.28 -20.80 -20.86
CA ALA A 369 -23.85 -21.97 -21.52
C ALA A 369 -22.84 -23.14 -21.46
N PRO A 370 -23.19 -24.29 -20.85
CA PRO A 370 -22.36 -25.47 -20.94
C PRO A 370 -22.44 -26.01 -22.38
N SER A 371 -21.43 -25.72 -23.19
CA SER A 371 -21.16 -26.48 -24.41
C SER A 371 -20.03 -27.47 -24.13
N ASP A 372 -20.23 -28.75 -24.47
CA ASP A 372 -19.23 -29.83 -24.30
C ASP A 372 -17.95 -29.63 -25.16
N THR A 373 -17.79 -28.46 -25.78
CA THR A 373 -16.79 -28.11 -26.78
C THR A 373 -15.96 -26.86 -26.43
N GLU A 374 -16.21 -26.20 -25.30
CA GLU A 374 -15.47 -24.99 -24.91
C GLU A 374 -14.20 -25.30 -24.12
N SER A 375 -13.06 -24.84 -24.65
CA SER A 375 -11.75 -24.87 -23.97
C SER A 375 -11.79 -24.09 -22.65
N PRO A 376 -11.11 -24.57 -21.58
CA PRO A 376 -11.18 -23.96 -20.25
C PRO A 376 -10.77 -22.48 -20.27
N THR A 377 -11.48 -21.67 -19.49
CA THR A 377 -11.17 -20.25 -19.33
C THR A 377 -9.89 -20.08 -18.52
N LYS A 378 -9.08 -19.08 -18.86
CA LYS A 378 -7.82 -18.80 -18.17
C LYS A 378 -8.14 -18.38 -16.72
N PRO A 379 -7.62 -19.09 -15.69
CA PRO A 379 -7.93 -18.78 -14.29
C PRO A 379 -7.34 -17.42 -13.87
N THR A 380 -7.90 -16.86 -12.80
CA THR A 380 -7.41 -15.66 -12.10
C THR A 380 -6.93 -16.05 -10.71
N ALA A 381 -5.67 -15.76 -10.38
CA ALA A 381 -5.09 -16.10 -9.10
C ALA A 381 -5.36 -15.01 -8.04
N LEU A 382 -5.99 -15.41 -6.94
CA LEU A 382 -6.30 -14.56 -5.79
C LEU A 382 -5.44 -15.00 -4.60
N THR A 383 -4.75 -14.06 -3.96
CA THR A 383 -3.93 -14.30 -2.75
C THR A 383 -4.37 -13.38 -1.61
N PHE A 384 -4.52 -13.94 -0.41
CA PHE A 384 -4.92 -13.22 0.80
C PHE A 384 -3.88 -13.47 1.88
N VAL A 385 -3.37 -12.41 2.51
CA VAL A 385 -2.36 -12.45 3.58
C VAL A 385 -2.91 -11.77 4.83
N ASN A 386 -2.90 -12.46 5.96
CA ASN A 386 -3.20 -11.89 7.28
C ASN A 386 -1.90 -11.82 8.10
N ALA A 387 -1.48 -10.63 8.50
CA ALA A 387 -0.23 -10.42 9.22
C ALA A 387 -0.40 -9.70 10.57
N HIS A 388 0.35 -10.16 11.56
CA HIS A 388 0.50 -9.53 12.86
C HIS A 388 1.96 -9.13 13.06
N LEU A 389 2.27 -7.84 12.89
CA LEU A 389 3.64 -7.31 12.90
C LEU A 389 4.06 -6.78 14.29
N ALA A 390 5.32 -6.40 14.44
CA ALA A 390 5.85 -5.84 15.70
C ALA A 390 5.05 -4.65 16.25
N ALA A 391 4.66 -4.74 17.51
CA ALA A 391 3.92 -3.71 18.24
C ALA A 391 4.82 -2.58 18.75
N PHE A 392 4.20 -1.53 19.31
CA PHE A 392 4.80 -0.28 19.82
C PHE A 392 5.18 0.73 18.74
N ASP A 393 5.02 2.02 19.04
CA ASP A 393 5.19 3.11 18.08
C ASP A 393 6.64 3.18 17.57
N GLU A 394 7.61 2.93 18.45
CA GLU A 394 9.05 3.00 18.21
C GLU A 394 9.58 1.88 17.31
N MET A 395 8.81 0.81 17.08
CA MET A 395 9.27 -0.39 16.37
C MET A 395 8.93 -0.38 14.87
N PHE A 396 8.82 0.80 14.25
CA PHE A 396 8.42 0.90 12.84
C PHE A 396 9.50 0.33 11.89
N GLU A 397 10.79 0.48 12.16
CA GLU A 397 11.83 -0.20 11.36
C GLU A 397 11.72 -1.72 11.47
N LYS A 398 11.39 -2.24 12.65
CA LYS A 398 11.19 -3.68 12.85
C LYS A 398 9.95 -4.16 12.08
N ARG A 399 8.86 -3.38 12.05
CA ARG A 399 7.69 -3.70 11.20
C ARG A 399 8.06 -3.73 9.72
N ASN A 400 8.86 -2.77 9.25
CA ASN A 400 9.34 -2.76 7.88
C ASN A 400 10.22 -3.99 7.59
N ALA A 401 11.10 -4.37 8.52
CA ALA A 401 11.91 -5.58 8.40
C ALA A 401 11.06 -6.86 8.39
N ASP A 402 10.05 -6.96 9.28
CA ASP A 402 9.12 -8.08 9.32
C ASP A 402 8.34 -8.19 8.00
N PHE A 403 7.87 -7.07 7.44
CA PHE A 403 7.22 -7.05 6.13
C PHE A 403 8.14 -7.61 5.02
N HIS A 404 9.37 -7.11 4.92
CA HIS A 404 10.32 -7.54 3.90
C HIS A 404 10.74 -9.00 4.05
N ASP A 405 10.84 -9.50 5.29
CA ASP A 405 11.13 -10.90 5.59
C ASP A 405 9.95 -11.81 5.20
N LEU A 406 8.73 -11.42 5.58
CA LEU A 406 7.50 -12.14 5.22
C LEU A 406 7.29 -12.21 3.71
N CYS A 407 7.56 -11.12 2.98
CA CYS A 407 7.49 -11.08 1.52
C CYS A 407 8.39 -12.12 0.82
N LYS A 408 9.48 -12.54 1.48
CA LYS A 408 10.40 -13.54 0.94
C LYS A 408 10.00 -14.95 1.37
N ARG A 409 9.57 -15.12 2.62
CA ARG A 409 9.35 -16.43 3.23
C ARG A 409 7.94 -16.99 3.02
N LEU A 410 6.93 -16.13 2.79
CA LEU A 410 5.58 -16.57 2.46
C LEU A 410 5.56 -17.11 1.03
N VAL A 411 5.82 -18.40 0.92
CA VAL A 411 5.75 -19.14 -0.34
C VAL A 411 4.80 -20.33 -0.22
N PHE A 412 4.18 -20.70 -1.33
CA PHE A 412 3.34 -21.89 -1.46
C PHE A 412 4.15 -23.03 -2.06
N GLU A 413 3.83 -24.25 -1.66
CA GLU A 413 4.43 -25.45 -2.23
C GLU A 413 4.25 -25.49 -3.77
N PRO A 414 5.29 -25.95 -4.49
CA PRO A 414 5.33 -25.88 -5.94
C PRO A 414 4.35 -26.86 -6.60
N VAL A 415 3.98 -26.56 -7.85
CA VAL A 415 3.10 -27.43 -8.66
C VAL A 415 3.91 -28.60 -9.19
N ILE A 416 3.61 -29.82 -8.74
CA ILE A 416 4.06 -31.03 -9.43
C ILE A 416 2.91 -31.47 -10.33
N SER A 417 2.83 -30.98 -11.57
CA SER A 417 1.96 -31.55 -12.59
C SER A 417 2.65 -32.78 -13.19
N VAL A 418 2.04 -33.95 -13.07
CA VAL A 418 2.55 -35.21 -13.65
C VAL A 418 2.43 -35.21 -15.19
N ASP A 419 1.60 -34.33 -15.75
CA ASP A 419 1.25 -34.29 -17.17
C ASP A 419 2.12 -33.35 -18.03
N ASP A 420 2.97 -32.50 -17.44
CA ASP A 420 3.86 -31.56 -18.17
C ASP A 420 5.29 -32.08 -18.38
N MET A 421 5.56 -33.37 -18.13
CA MET A 421 6.88 -33.93 -18.44
C MET A 421 7.10 -33.94 -19.96
N PRO A 422 8.07 -33.16 -20.50
CA PRO A 422 8.34 -33.22 -21.93
C PRO A 422 8.83 -34.63 -22.28
N SER A 423 8.15 -35.29 -23.21
CA SER A 423 8.47 -36.64 -23.71
C SER A 423 9.80 -36.73 -24.49
N THR A 424 10.64 -35.71 -24.41
CA THR A 424 11.95 -35.63 -25.04
C THR A 424 12.99 -35.10 -24.06
N GLY A 425 13.58 -36.00 -23.27
CA GLY A 425 15.00 -36.02 -22.92
C GLY A 425 15.70 -34.72 -22.47
N SER A 426 15.03 -33.77 -21.83
CA SER A 426 15.70 -32.66 -21.14
C SER A 426 16.14 -33.12 -19.76
N TRP A 427 17.44 -33.26 -19.54
CA TRP A 427 18.05 -33.71 -18.27
C TRP A 427 18.06 -32.62 -17.18
N TYR A 428 17.17 -31.63 -17.25
CA TYR A 428 16.98 -30.61 -16.23
C TYR A 428 15.48 -30.41 -16.03
N SER A 429 14.90 -31.13 -15.07
CA SER A 429 13.64 -30.70 -14.47
C SER A 429 14.01 -29.58 -13.49
N PRO A 430 13.58 -28.31 -13.69
CA PRO A 430 13.87 -27.27 -12.73
C PRO A 430 13.26 -27.71 -11.39
N ALA A 431 14.08 -27.76 -10.33
CA ALA A 431 13.60 -28.03 -8.98
C ALA A 431 12.34 -27.18 -8.74
N ALA A 432 11.26 -27.84 -8.31
CA ALA A 432 9.91 -27.29 -8.26
C ALA A 432 9.91 -25.93 -7.52
N VAL A 433 9.83 -24.83 -8.28
CA VAL A 433 10.03 -23.48 -7.74
C VAL A 433 8.82 -23.09 -6.90
N PRO A 434 8.99 -22.75 -5.61
CA PRO A 434 7.87 -22.40 -4.76
C PRO A 434 7.22 -21.09 -5.23
N LEU A 435 5.88 -21.02 -5.17
CA LEU A 435 5.16 -19.82 -5.63
C LEU A 435 5.22 -18.73 -4.56
N SER A 436 5.61 -17.54 -4.98
CA SER A 436 5.53 -16.33 -4.16
C SER A 436 4.07 -15.95 -3.91
N ILE A 437 3.79 -15.30 -2.77
CA ILE A 437 2.49 -14.64 -2.57
C ILE A 437 2.17 -13.61 -3.67
N PHE A 438 3.20 -13.02 -4.28
CA PHE A 438 3.05 -12.01 -5.33
C PHE A 438 2.78 -12.61 -6.71
N ASP A 439 2.89 -13.93 -6.90
CA ASP A 439 2.50 -14.63 -8.13
C ASP A 439 0.97 -14.75 -8.18
N ALA A 440 0.30 -13.59 -8.27
CA ALA A 440 -1.14 -13.43 -8.20
C ALA A 440 -1.64 -12.37 -9.20
N ASP A 441 -2.89 -12.47 -9.64
CA ASP A 441 -3.55 -11.38 -10.37
C ASP A 441 -4.14 -10.34 -9.40
N MET A 442 -4.49 -10.78 -8.18
CA MET A 442 -5.03 -9.96 -7.11
C MET A 442 -4.49 -10.42 -5.75
N LEU A 443 -3.88 -9.53 -4.99
CA LEU A 443 -3.37 -9.78 -3.65
C LEU A 443 -3.97 -8.81 -2.63
N PHE A 444 -4.51 -9.34 -1.53
CA PHE A 444 -4.99 -8.57 -0.39
C PHE A 444 -4.09 -8.81 0.82
N TRP A 445 -3.78 -7.74 1.55
CA TRP A 445 -2.96 -7.78 2.75
C TRP A 445 -3.67 -7.13 3.92
N LEU A 446 -3.96 -7.92 4.94
CA LEU A 446 -4.62 -7.51 6.18
C LEU A 446 -3.56 -7.34 7.28
N LEU A 447 -3.56 -6.19 7.94
CA LEU A 447 -2.56 -5.84 8.95
C LEU A 447 -3.19 -5.53 10.31
N ALA A 448 -2.45 -5.88 11.36
CA ALA A 448 -2.61 -5.33 12.71
C ALA A 448 -1.31 -4.59 13.12
N SER A 449 -1.07 -3.39 12.58
CA SER A 449 -0.11 -2.37 13.05
C SER A 449 -0.15 -1.09 12.19
N ALA A 450 0.18 0.07 12.77
CA ALA A 450 0.29 1.31 12.01
C ALA A 450 1.51 1.30 11.06
N ILE A 451 1.28 1.72 9.81
CA ILE A 451 2.31 1.92 8.78
C ILE A 451 2.73 3.40 8.78
N ALA A 452 4.04 3.67 8.71
CA ALA A 452 4.58 5.01 8.56
C ALA A 452 5.86 4.98 7.70
N GLY A 453 6.09 6.04 6.92
CA GLY A 453 7.40 6.36 6.36
C GLY A 453 7.80 5.73 5.03
N GLY A 454 6.86 5.22 4.22
CA GLY A 454 7.10 4.87 2.79
C GLY A 454 8.18 3.80 2.50
N LYS A 455 8.70 3.10 3.52
CA LYS A 455 9.80 2.12 3.40
C LYS A 455 9.33 0.65 3.31
N ALA A 456 8.02 0.42 3.36
CA ALA A 456 7.37 -0.88 3.26
C ALA A 456 6.04 -0.73 2.52
N PHE A 457 5.48 -1.82 2.00
CA PHE A 457 4.24 -1.83 1.22
C PHE A 457 4.31 -1.01 -0.08
N ASP A 458 5.47 -0.91 -0.70
CA ASP A 458 5.60 -0.29 -2.03
C ASP A 458 4.72 -1.02 -3.07
N GLY A 459 4.04 -0.25 -3.92
CA GLY A 459 3.08 -0.75 -4.92
C GLY A 459 1.71 -1.21 -4.38
N PHE A 460 1.50 -1.24 -3.06
CA PHE A 460 0.18 -1.48 -2.47
C PHE A 460 -0.68 -0.23 -2.50
N VAL A 461 -2.00 -0.43 -2.61
CA VAL A 461 -3.01 0.61 -2.57
C VAL A 461 -3.86 0.45 -1.31
N GLU A 462 -4.15 1.57 -0.67
CA GLU A 462 -5.08 1.66 0.45
C GLU A 462 -6.00 2.88 0.23
N ARG A 463 -7.31 2.68 0.37
CA ARG A 463 -8.28 3.78 0.29
C ARG A 463 -8.06 4.75 1.46
N PRO A 464 -8.29 6.08 1.29
CA PRO A 464 -8.25 7.02 2.40
C PRO A 464 -9.10 6.55 3.58
N ILE A 465 -8.54 6.66 4.78
CA ILE A 465 -9.19 6.19 6.00
C ILE A 465 -10.09 7.29 6.55
N GLU A 466 -11.39 7.05 6.46
CA GLU A 466 -12.43 8.00 6.91
C GLU A 466 -13.01 7.62 8.29
N HIS A 467 -12.72 6.40 8.77
CA HIS A 467 -13.18 5.94 10.08
C HIS A 467 -12.21 6.30 11.21
N CYS A 468 -12.74 6.38 12.44
CA CYS A 468 -11.94 6.64 13.63
C CYS A 468 -10.87 5.54 13.89
N PRO A 469 -9.81 5.83 14.66
CA PRO A 469 -8.80 4.86 15.05
C PRO A 469 -9.39 3.56 15.62
N SER A 470 -8.88 2.41 15.17
CA SER A 470 -9.38 1.10 15.60
C SER A 470 -8.79 0.64 16.94
N TYR A 471 -7.81 1.36 17.48
CA TYR A 471 -7.06 1.04 18.69
C TYR A 471 -6.69 2.32 19.46
N ARG A 472 -6.50 2.36 20.78
CA ARG A 472 -6.80 1.33 21.78
C ARG A 472 -8.02 1.72 22.61
N PHE A 473 -8.96 0.80 22.75
CA PHE A 473 -10.11 0.97 23.62
C PHE A 473 -9.88 0.29 24.97
N SER A 474 -10.44 0.84 26.05
CA SER A 474 -10.34 0.23 27.39
C SER A 474 -11.67 0.33 28.12
N PRO A 475 -12.11 -0.70 28.86
CA PRO A 475 -13.22 -0.55 29.78
C PRO A 475 -12.73 0.15 31.07
N GLY A 476 -13.12 1.39 31.33
CA GLY A 476 -12.88 2.01 32.65
C GLY A 476 -12.88 3.54 32.72
N LEU A 477 -12.62 4.06 33.94
CA LEU A 477 -12.61 5.49 34.30
C LEU A 477 -11.50 6.33 33.64
N LEU A 478 -10.52 5.69 32.99
CA LEU A 478 -9.39 6.34 32.30
C LEU A 478 -9.58 6.32 30.78
N THR A 479 -10.81 6.53 30.34
CA THR A 479 -11.18 6.67 28.93
C THR A 479 -11.56 8.10 28.61
N ASP A 480 -11.34 8.51 27.36
CA ASP A 480 -11.94 9.74 26.86
C ASP A 480 -13.44 9.55 26.55
N SER A 481 -14.11 10.62 26.11
CA SER A 481 -15.53 10.59 25.74
C SER A 481 -15.86 9.66 24.57
N LEU A 482 -14.86 9.19 23.82
CA LEU A 482 -14.98 8.28 22.69
C LEU A 482 -14.60 6.83 23.05
N GLY A 483 -14.19 6.57 24.29
CA GLY A 483 -13.83 5.25 24.81
C GLY A 483 -12.38 4.84 24.60
N TYR A 484 -11.50 5.75 24.14
CA TYR A 484 -10.08 5.47 23.97
C TYR A 484 -9.34 5.47 25.31
N ASP A 485 -8.37 4.56 25.44
CA ASP A 485 -7.45 4.51 26.57
C ASP A 485 -6.57 5.78 26.59
N THR A 486 -6.75 6.63 27.60
CA THR A 486 -5.98 7.88 27.75
C THR A 486 -4.48 7.67 27.96
N LYS A 487 -4.04 6.45 28.28
CA LYS A 487 -2.62 6.11 28.45
C LYS A 487 -1.91 5.80 27.13
N ARG A 488 -2.64 5.59 26.04
CA ARG A 488 -2.07 5.27 24.74
C ARG A 488 -2.64 6.19 23.67
N LYS A 489 -1.80 6.52 22.69
CA LYS A 489 -2.25 7.29 21.53
C LYS A 489 -3.19 6.42 20.70
N PRO A 490 -4.38 6.92 20.30
CA PRO A 490 -5.22 6.24 19.33
C PRO A 490 -4.48 6.00 18.01
N ALA A 491 -4.63 4.83 17.42
CA ALA A 491 -3.93 4.41 16.21
C ALA A 491 -4.82 3.55 15.28
N TRP A 492 -4.58 3.67 13.98
CA TRP A 492 -5.13 2.78 12.96
C TRP A 492 -4.21 1.59 12.77
N THR A 493 -4.35 0.62 13.68
CA THR A 493 -3.59 -0.63 13.63
C THR A 493 -4.20 -1.61 12.64
N ASP A 494 -5.52 -1.61 12.47
CA ASP A 494 -6.23 -2.60 11.67
C ASP A 494 -6.43 -2.08 10.25
N ARG A 495 -5.75 -2.68 9.26
CA ARG A 495 -5.58 -2.12 7.90
C ARG A 495 -5.85 -3.17 6.83
N ILE A 496 -6.38 -2.75 5.69
CA ILE A 496 -6.60 -3.60 4.51
C ILE A 496 -5.99 -2.91 3.29
N LEU A 497 -4.93 -3.50 2.75
CA LEU A 497 -4.23 -3.04 1.57
C LEU A 497 -4.40 -4.06 0.44
N HIS A 498 -4.18 -3.63 -0.79
CA HIS A 498 -4.31 -4.52 -1.93
C HIS A 498 -3.36 -4.18 -3.08
N MET A 499 -3.13 -5.16 -3.95
CA MET A 499 -2.34 -5.04 -5.17
C MET A 499 -3.04 -5.82 -6.28
N ALA A 500 -3.27 -5.18 -7.41
CA ALA A 500 -3.93 -5.77 -8.58
C ALA A 500 -2.97 -5.73 -9.79
N SER A 501 -3.07 -6.74 -10.64
CA SER A 501 -2.50 -6.74 -11.99
C SER A 501 -3.41 -5.99 -12.96
N ASP A 502 -2.89 -5.59 -14.11
CA ASP A 502 -3.67 -4.91 -15.15
C ASP A 502 -4.75 -5.81 -15.78
N ARG A 503 -4.68 -7.13 -15.56
CA ARG A 503 -5.65 -8.10 -16.08
C ARG A 503 -7.01 -7.99 -15.41
N VAL A 504 -7.08 -7.47 -14.18
CA VAL A 504 -8.32 -7.36 -13.41
C VAL A 504 -8.63 -5.89 -13.12
N SER A 505 -9.91 -5.55 -13.07
CA SER A 505 -10.36 -4.24 -12.59
C SER A 505 -10.90 -4.39 -11.18
N LEU A 506 -10.53 -3.48 -10.28
CA LEU A 506 -10.93 -3.52 -8.88
C LEU A 506 -11.54 -2.19 -8.47
N GLU A 507 -12.75 -2.24 -7.92
CA GLU A 507 -13.38 -1.08 -7.29
C GLU A 507 -13.59 -1.35 -5.80
N GLN A 508 -13.00 -0.53 -4.93
CA GLN A 508 -13.21 -0.60 -3.49
C GLN A 508 -14.42 0.24 -3.09
N ARG A 509 -15.54 -0.41 -2.77
CA ARG A 509 -16.83 0.21 -2.42
C ARG A 509 -16.83 0.82 -1.02
N SER A 510 -16.24 0.13 -0.04
CA SER A 510 -16.25 0.57 1.37
C SER A 510 -14.89 0.39 2.05
N TYR A 511 -14.67 1.17 3.11
CA TYR A 511 -13.57 0.96 4.07
C TYR A 511 -13.98 1.54 5.43
N THR A 512 -14.42 0.67 6.36
CA THR A 512 -15.04 1.13 7.62
C THR A 512 -14.61 0.30 8.82
N SER A 513 -14.65 0.92 10.00
CA SER A 513 -14.59 0.22 11.29
C SER A 513 -15.99 -0.06 11.82
N HIS A 514 -16.08 -1.01 12.77
CA HIS A 514 -17.33 -1.45 13.38
C HIS A 514 -17.33 -1.17 14.88
N PRO A 515 -17.58 0.09 15.30
CA PRO A 515 -17.42 0.53 16.69
C PRO A 515 -18.41 -0.13 17.67
N THR A 516 -19.50 -0.70 17.17
CA THR A 516 -20.52 -1.41 17.97
C THR A 516 -20.01 -2.73 18.54
N ILE A 517 -18.97 -3.31 17.94
CA ILE A 517 -18.34 -4.54 18.42
C ILE A 517 -17.21 -4.16 19.39
N THR A 518 -17.45 -4.35 20.69
CA THR A 518 -16.61 -3.84 21.79
C THR A 518 -15.91 -4.94 22.61
N MET A 519 -15.98 -6.20 22.16
CA MET A 519 -15.42 -7.34 22.90
C MET A 519 -13.88 -7.38 22.99
N SER A 520 -13.19 -6.50 22.26
CA SER A 520 -11.73 -6.37 22.23
C SER A 520 -11.33 -4.92 22.48
N ASP A 521 -10.05 -4.69 22.80
CA ASP A 521 -9.45 -3.35 22.79
C ASP A 521 -9.19 -2.81 21.38
N HIS A 522 -9.50 -3.61 20.35
CA HIS A 522 -9.60 -3.21 18.96
C HIS A 522 -11.06 -3.15 18.48
N ARG A 523 -11.29 -2.43 17.38
CA ARG A 523 -12.55 -2.49 16.60
C ARG A 523 -12.30 -3.21 15.27
N PRO A 524 -13.19 -4.13 14.86
CA PRO A 524 -13.05 -4.80 13.58
C PRO A 524 -13.12 -3.78 12.43
N VAL A 525 -12.37 -4.05 11.37
CA VAL A 525 -12.36 -3.24 10.13
C VAL A 525 -12.77 -4.13 8.97
N SER A 526 -13.53 -3.59 8.02
CA SER A 526 -13.87 -4.27 6.77
C SER A 526 -13.75 -3.35 5.56
N ALA A 527 -13.51 -3.96 4.41
CA ALA A 527 -13.56 -3.32 3.11
C ALA A 527 -14.28 -4.23 2.10
N ASP A 528 -15.11 -3.62 1.26
CA ASP A 528 -15.85 -4.29 0.19
C ASP A 528 -15.24 -3.97 -1.16
N PHE A 529 -15.08 -4.99 -1.98
CA PHE A 529 -14.45 -4.91 -3.28
C PHE A 529 -15.34 -5.55 -4.35
N GLU A 530 -15.43 -4.89 -5.50
CA GLU A 530 -15.98 -5.46 -6.72
C GLU A 530 -14.83 -5.70 -7.69
N LEU A 531 -14.56 -6.99 -7.95
CA LEU A 531 -13.51 -7.43 -8.86
C LEU A 531 -14.14 -7.82 -10.20
N GLU A 532 -13.78 -7.13 -11.28
CA GLU A 532 -14.12 -7.56 -12.63
C GLU A 532 -13.03 -8.47 -13.19
N VAL A 533 -13.43 -9.69 -13.55
CA VAL A 533 -12.54 -10.72 -14.09
C VAL A 533 -12.90 -10.98 -15.56
N PRO A 534 -11.97 -10.79 -16.51
CA PRO A 534 -12.22 -11.08 -17.91
C PRO A 534 -12.27 -12.59 -18.15
N VAL A 535 -13.30 -13.03 -18.89
CA VAL A 535 -13.54 -14.41 -19.29
C VAL A 535 -12.91 -14.63 -20.66
N VAL A 536 -11.69 -15.17 -20.67
CA VAL A 536 -10.92 -15.45 -21.90
C VAL A 536 -10.61 -16.94 -21.95
N SER A 537 -10.82 -17.56 -23.12
CA SER A 537 -10.47 -18.97 -23.32
C SER A 537 -8.95 -19.15 -23.35
N GLY A 538 -8.43 -20.20 -22.71
CA GLY A 538 -6.99 -20.51 -22.76
C GLY A 538 -6.47 -20.66 -24.19
N GLN A 539 -7.23 -21.33 -25.04
CA GLN A 539 -6.88 -21.55 -26.45
C GLN A 539 -6.87 -20.25 -27.28
N GLU A 540 -7.81 -19.35 -27.01
CA GLU A 540 -7.87 -18.04 -27.67
C GLU A 540 -6.63 -17.20 -27.30
N TYR A 541 -6.28 -17.18 -26.02
CA TYR A 541 -5.08 -16.52 -25.52
C TYR A 541 -3.80 -17.11 -26.13
N GLU A 542 -3.64 -18.44 -26.11
CA GLU A 542 -2.49 -19.13 -26.71
C GLU A 542 -2.36 -18.81 -28.21
N SER A 543 -3.46 -18.93 -28.96
CA SER A 543 -3.48 -18.64 -30.40
C SER A 543 -3.12 -17.19 -30.72
N TYR A 544 -3.63 -16.25 -29.90
CA TYR A 544 -3.31 -14.83 -30.03
C TYR A 544 -1.83 -14.55 -29.73
N VAL A 545 -1.32 -15.04 -28.59
CA VAL A 545 0.10 -14.85 -28.22
C VAL A 545 1.02 -15.46 -29.26
N GLU A 546 0.74 -16.67 -29.75
CA GLU A 546 1.52 -17.28 -30.83
C GLU A 546 1.50 -16.47 -32.12
N HIS A 547 0.34 -15.93 -32.50
CA HIS A 547 0.20 -15.12 -33.70
C HIS A 547 1.05 -13.85 -33.62
N VAL A 548 0.92 -13.10 -32.52
CA VAL A 548 1.63 -11.83 -32.32
C VAL A 548 3.13 -12.09 -32.08
N TRP A 549 3.50 -13.15 -31.35
CA TRP A 549 4.91 -13.52 -31.14
C TRP A 549 5.65 -13.74 -32.46
N ARG A 550 5.02 -14.34 -33.47
CA ARG A 550 5.63 -14.54 -34.79
C ARG A 550 6.04 -13.24 -35.46
N GLU A 551 5.32 -12.14 -35.23
CA GLU A 551 5.64 -10.82 -35.81
C GLU A 551 6.89 -10.17 -35.17
N VAL A 552 7.20 -10.53 -33.92
CA VAL A 552 8.26 -9.91 -33.11
C VAL A 552 9.36 -10.88 -32.68
N SER A 553 9.30 -12.12 -33.14
CA SER A 553 10.31 -13.15 -32.87
C SER A 553 11.58 -12.92 -33.71
N GLY A 554 12.74 -13.20 -33.11
CA GLY A 554 14.03 -13.16 -33.82
C GLY A 554 14.61 -11.77 -34.06
N ILE A 555 14.17 -10.75 -33.32
CA ILE A 555 14.74 -9.39 -33.36
C ILE A 555 16.23 -9.42 -33.00
N GLU A 556 16.59 -10.26 -32.02
CA GLU A 556 17.94 -10.42 -31.47
C GLU A 556 18.93 -11.00 -32.49
N TYR A 557 18.42 -11.75 -33.47
CA TYR A 557 19.21 -12.46 -34.48
C TYR A 557 19.03 -11.89 -35.89
N ALA A 558 18.39 -10.73 -36.01
CA ALA A 558 18.17 -10.08 -37.29
C ALA A 558 19.51 -9.64 -37.92
N GLU A 559 19.78 -10.06 -39.16
CA GLU A 559 20.97 -9.64 -39.91
C GLU A 559 20.92 -8.16 -40.33
N GLU A 560 19.71 -7.63 -40.56
CA GLU A 560 19.48 -6.22 -40.88
C GLU A 560 19.33 -5.38 -39.60
N ARG A 561 20.07 -4.27 -39.50
CA ARG A 561 19.92 -3.32 -38.37
C ARG A 561 18.58 -2.58 -38.44
N PRO A 562 17.91 -2.35 -37.29
CA PRO A 562 16.68 -1.56 -37.24
C PRO A 562 16.92 -0.12 -37.70
N ARG A 563 15.91 0.47 -38.35
CA ARG A 563 15.98 1.83 -38.91
C ARG A 563 14.74 2.63 -38.57
N VAL A 564 14.86 3.53 -37.60
CA VAL A 564 13.79 4.46 -37.26
C VAL A 564 14.08 5.88 -37.76
N ARG A 565 12.99 6.59 -38.04
CA ARG A 565 12.94 8.03 -38.25
C ARG A 565 12.21 8.64 -37.07
N VAL A 566 12.87 9.59 -36.42
CA VAL A 566 12.32 10.33 -35.28
C VAL A 566 12.00 11.74 -35.77
N SER A 567 10.77 12.20 -35.54
CA SER A 567 10.33 13.55 -35.94
C SER A 567 9.28 14.11 -34.98
N PRO A 568 9.37 15.40 -34.58
CA PRO A 568 10.45 16.34 -34.86
C PRO A 568 11.71 16.04 -34.02
N THR A 569 12.88 16.56 -34.43
CA THR A 569 14.14 16.43 -33.66
C THR A 569 14.35 17.58 -32.68
N ASN A 570 13.48 18.60 -32.72
CA ASN A 570 13.44 19.70 -31.76
C ASN A 570 11.98 19.84 -31.28
N LEU A 571 11.78 19.77 -29.97
CA LEU A 571 10.51 19.96 -29.30
C LEU A 571 10.55 21.26 -28.51
N ASP A 572 9.81 22.26 -29.00
CA ASP A 572 9.64 23.54 -28.32
C ASP A 572 8.32 23.53 -27.53
N PHE A 573 8.44 23.62 -26.21
CA PHE A 573 7.33 23.70 -25.27
C PHE A 573 6.83 25.13 -25.08
N SER A 574 7.51 26.13 -25.67
CA SER A 574 7.21 27.54 -25.52
C SER A 574 7.16 27.89 -24.02
N ASN A 575 6.16 28.66 -23.58
CA ASN A 575 6.04 29.02 -22.18
C ASN A 575 5.36 27.91 -21.36
N VAL A 576 6.04 27.46 -20.30
CA VAL A 576 5.56 26.45 -19.34
C VAL A 576 5.28 27.14 -18.00
N GLY A 577 4.04 27.06 -17.55
CA GLY A 577 3.60 27.67 -16.29
C GLY A 577 3.59 26.68 -15.11
N TYR A 578 3.54 27.23 -13.90
CA TYR A 578 3.45 26.44 -12.68
C TYR A 578 2.19 25.55 -12.63
N LYS A 579 2.39 24.25 -12.37
CA LYS A 579 1.36 23.19 -12.41
C LYS A 579 0.57 23.13 -13.73
N ARG A 580 1.12 23.64 -14.83
CA ARG A 580 0.53 23.57 -16.16
C ARG A 580 1.31 22.57 -17.00
N SER A 581 0.65 21.51 -17.44
CA SER A 581 1.25 20.54 -18.34
C SER A 581 1.14 21.04 -19.79
N VAL A 582 2.26 21.06 -20.51
CA VAL A 582 2.31 21.30 -21.95
C VAL A 582 2.82 20.05 -22.63
N THR A 583 2.01 19.43 -23.46
CA THR A 583 2.36 18.18 -24.14
C THR A 583 2.77 18.46 -25.60
N ARG A 584 3.79 17.74 -26.05
CA ARG A 584 4.24 17.67 -27.44
C ARG A 584 4.38 16.21 -27.84
N THR A 585 4.16 15.93 -29.12
CA THR A 585 4.20 14.56 -29.64
C THR A 585 5.48 14.33 -30.42
N LEU A 586 6.18 13.24 -30.10
CA LEU A 586 7.31 12.73 -30.85
C LEU A 586 6.87 11.51 -31.66
N LEU A 587 7.11 11.52 -32.97
CA LEU A 587 6.78 10.40 -33.86
C LEU A 587 8.02 9.53 -34.07
N VAL A 588 7.88 8.23 -33.83
CA VAL A 588 8.90 7.22 -34.10
C VAL A 588 8.38 6.27 -35.18
N GLU A 589 8.84 6.47 -36.41
CA GLU A 589 8.47 5.66 -37.58
C GLU A 589 9.54 4.59 -37.85
N ASN A 590 9.15 3.32 -37.90
CA ASN A 590 10.04 2.26 -38.34
C ASN A 590 10.07 2.15 -39.87
N THR A 591 11.13 2.68 -40.46
CA THR A 591 11.41 2.65 -41.91
C THR A 591 12.21 1.42 -42.35
N GLY A 592 12.56 0.53 -41.42
CA GLY A 592 13.27 -0.72 -41.66
C GLY A 592 12.32 -1.87 -42.04
N LYS A 593 12.90 -3.05 -42.24
CA LYS A 593 12.16 -4.30 -42.50
C LYS A 593 12.00 -5.18 -41.27
N VAL A 594 12.71 -4.87 -40.19
CA VAL A 594 12.71 -5.62 -38.93
C VAL A 594 12.04 -4.80 -37.83
N PRO A 595 11.33 -5.42 -36.88
CA PRO A 595 10.81 -4.71 -35.72
C PRO A 595 11.93 -3.96 -34.98
N CYS A 596 11.61 -2.78 -34.44
CA CYS A 596 12.56 -1.95 -33.72
C CYS A 596 12.13 -1.79 -32.27
N VAL A 597 13.03 -2.15 -31.35
CA VAL A 597 12.89 -1.84 -29.93
C VAL A 597 13.61 -0.53 -29.64
N PHE A 598 12.97 0.38 -28.89
CA PHE A 598 13.56 1.65 -28.48
C PHE A 598 13.41 1.89 -26.98
N ARG A 599 14.29 2.73 -26.44
CA ARG A 599 14.19 3.26 -25.08
C ARG A 599 14.87 4.61 -24.94
N PHE A 600 14.41 5.43 -24.01
CA PHE A 600 15.11 6.64 -23.60
C PHE A 600 16.23 6.27 -22.62
N ILE A 601 17.42 6.81 -22.85
CA ILE A 601 18.60 6.59 -22.02
C ILE A 601 19.15 7.92 -21.52
N SER A 602 19.88 7.86 -20.41
CA SER A 602 20.54 9.04 -19.87
C SER A 602 21.82 9.39 -20.64
N GLN A 603 22.21 10.65 -20.57
CA GLN A 603 23.49 11.10 -21.13
C GLN A 603 24.68 10.63 -20.28
N SER A 604 24.46 10.28 -19.01
CA SER A 604 25.50 9.77 -18.11
C SER A 604 24.95 8.68 -17.18
N PRO A 605 25.78 7.73 -16.70
CA PRO A 605 25.32 6.59 -15.91
C PRO A 605 24.61 6.94 -14.59
N THR A 606 24.84 8.14 -14.07
CA THR A 606 24.30 8.60 -12.78
C THR A 606 23.16 9.61 -12.94
N ALA A 607 22.84 10.02 -14.17
CA ALA A 607 21.77 10.97 -14.44
C ALA A 607 20.49 10.23 -14.84
N ASP A 608 19.35 10.85 -14.54
CA ASP A 608 18.06 10.38 -15.03
C ASP A 608 17.95 10.57 -16.56
N PRO A 609 17.16 9.75 -17.26
CA PRO A 609 17.01 9.88 -18.72
C PRO A 609 16.28 11.16 -19.18
N CYS A 610 15.54 11.81 -18.28
CA CYS A 610 14.85 13.07 -18.55
C CYS A 610 14.98 14.03 -17.35
N PRO A 611 14.99 15.35 -17.59
CA PRO A 611 15.06 16.34 -16.51
C PRO A 611 13.75 16.37 -15.70
N PRO A 612 13.76 16.88 -14.46
CA PRO A 612 12.61 16.81 -13.55
C PRO A 612 11.36 17.56 -14.04
N TRP A 613 11.52 18.54 -14.93
CA TRP A 613 10.41 19.28 -15.54
C TRP A 613 9.77 18.58 -16.74
N LEU A 614 10.33 17.44 -17.20
CA LEU A 614 9.79 16.64 -18.30
C LEU A 614 9.27 15.29 -17.82
N ARG A 615 8.21 14.82 -18.47
CA ARG A 615 7.67 13.47 -18.35
C ARG A 615 7.45 12.88 -19.73
N ILE A 616 7.89 11.65 -19.93
CA ILE A 616 7.71 10.90 -21.17
C ILE A 616 6.76 9.74 -20.84
N GLU A 617 5.61 9.65 -21.54
CA GLU A 617 4.61 8.61 -21.25
C GLU A 617 5.15 7.20 -21.53
N ASP A 618 5.74 7.00 -22.71
CA ASP A 618 6.33 5.71 -23.12
C ASP A 618 7.85 5.82 -23.22
N MET A 619 8.53 5.53 -22.11
CA MET A 619 10.00 5.52 -22.03
C MET A 619 10.65 4.40 -22.86
N THR A 620 9.89 3.37 -23.20
CA THR A 620 10.33 2.18 -23.94
C THR A 620 9.21 1.74 -24.88
N GLY A 621 9.56 1.11 -26.00
CA GLY A 621 8.54 0.54 -26.87
C GLY A 621 9.08 -0.33 -28.01
N LEU A 622 8.14 -0.93 -28.73
CA LEU A 622 8.40 -1.75 -29.91
C LEU A 622 7.58 -1.22 -31.09
N VAL A 623 8.24 -0.98 -32.22
CA VAL A 623 7.63 -0.48 -33.46
C VAL A 623 7.81 -1.50 -34.57
N LEU A 624 6.69 -2.03 -35.07
CA LEU A 624 6.69 -2.96 -36.20
C LEU A 624 7.10 -2.27 -37.52
N PRO A 625 7.61 -3.01 -38.52
CA PRO A 625 7.99 -2.46 -39.82
C PRO A 625 6.86 -1.66 -40.49
N GLY A 626 7.17 -0.45 -40.96
CA GLY A 626 6.21 0.44 -41.62
C GLY A 626 5.16 1.06 -40.69
N LYS A 627 5.25 0.84 -39.37
CA LYS A 627 4.38 1.46 -38.37
C LYS A 627 5.06 2.68 -37.74
N THR A 628 4.22 3.56 -37.20
CA THR A 628 4.64 4.74 -36.44
C THR A 628 4.01 4.67 -35.06
N VAL A 629 4.79 5.01 -34.04
CA VAL A 629 4.33 5.19 -32.67
C VAL A 629 4.42 6.67 -32.32
N GLU A 630 3.40 7.18 -31.65
CA GLU A 630 3.35 8.54 -31.11
C GLU A 630 3.71 8.49 -29.63
N ILE A 631 4.71 9.26 -29.22
CA ILE A 631 5.16 9.35 -27.83
C ILE A 631 4.82 10.75 -27.34
N ALA A 632 3.94 10.83 -26.34
CA ALA A 632 3.63 12.08 -25.68
C ALA A 632 4.74 12.44 -24.67
N ILE A 633 5.28 13.64 -24.82
CA ILE A 633 6.27 14.23 -23.94
C ILE A 633 5.65 15.48 -23.34
N SER A 634 5.53 15.53 -22.02
CA SER A 634 4.84 16.59 -21.29
C SER A 634 5.84 17.35 -20.42
N ALA A 635 5.93 18.66 -20.62
CA ALA A 635 6.58 19.58 -19.69
C ALA A 635 5.61 19.92 -18.56
N HIS A 636 6.01 19.67 -17.31
CA HIS A 636 5.22 19.97 -16.13
C HIS A 636 6.13 20.42 -15.00
N ILE A 637 5.87 21.62 -14.47
CA ILE A 637 6.67 22.22 -13.42
C ILE A 637 5.90 22.13 -12.10
N ASP A 638 6.38 21.27 -11.22
CA ASP A 638 5.84 21.07 -9.87
C ASP A 638 6.40 22.08 -8.86
N GLY A 639 5.99 21.98 -7.58
CA GLY A 639 6.45 22.87 -6.51
C GLY A 639 7.96 22.83 -6.29
N ALA A 640 8.56 21.63 -6.31
CA ALA A 640 9.99 21.47 -6.08
C ALA A 640 10.81 22.12 -7.18
N THR A 641 10.44 21.89 -8.44
CA THR A 641 11.11 22.45 -9.61
C THR A 641 10.88 23.95 -9.73
N ALA A 642 9.64 24.42 -9.52
CA ALA A 642 9.31 25.84 -9.52
C ALA A 642 10.12 26.63 -8.49
N SER A 643 10.32 26.08 -7.28
CA SER A 643 11.11 26.77 -6.23
C SER A 643 12.55 27.06 -6.66
N GLN A 644 13.15 26.16 -7.45
CA GLN A 644 14.50 26.33 -7.98
C GLN A 644 14.51 27.31 -9.17
N LEU A 645 13.55 27.16 -10.10
CA LEU A 645 13.46 28.00 -11.29
C LEU A 645 13.06 29.45 -10.98
N ASN A 646 12.22 29.68 -9.98
CA ASN A 646 11.83 31.02 -9.52
C ASN A 646 13.05 31.85 -9.08
N LEU A 647 14.03 31.19 -8.45
CA LEU A 647 15.29 31.79 -8.00
C LEU A 647 16.40 31.74 -9.07
N GLY A 648 16.17 31.01 -10.16
CA GLY A 648 17.18 30.68 -11.15
C GLY A 648 16.89 31.21 -12.55
N ASN A 649 17.44 30.50 -13.54
CA ASN A 649 17.19 30.75 -14.95
C ASN A 649 15.82 30.21 -15.35
N THR A 650 15.10 30.96 -16.18
CA THR A 650 13.80 30.57 -16.73
C THR A 650 13.92 29.77 -18.00
N HIS A 651 15.06 29.80 -18.70
CA HIS A 651 15.26 29.01 -19.91
C HIS A 651 15.41 27.53 -19.57
N LEU A 652 14.57 26.70 -20.19
CA LEU A 652 14.55 25.25 -20.06
C LEU A 652 15.16 24.65 -21.32
N GLU A 653 16.27 23.94 -21.18
CA GLU A 653 16.94 23.28 -22.30
C GLU A 653 17.49 21.92 -21.85
N ASP A 654 17.30 20.90 -22.69
CA ASP A 654 17.95 19.59 -22.51
C ASP A 654 18.01 18.83 -23.86
N THR A 655 18.66 17.66 -23.88
CA THR A 655 18.68 16.74 -25.02
C THR A 655 18.30 15.33 -24.56
N LEU A 656 17.17 14.85 -25.06
CA LEU A 656 16.73 13.47 -24.83
C LEU A 656 17.45 12.53 -25.80
N VAL A 657 17.86 11.36 -25.32
CA VAL A 657 18.54 10.34 -26.13
C VAL A 657 17.64 9.12 -26.27
N LEU A 658 17.14 8.87 -27.48
CA LEU A 658 16.38 7.67 -27.83
C LEU A 658 17.34 6.64 -28.44
N HIS A 659 17.59 5.56 -27.72
CA HIS A 659 18.38 4.43 -28.16
C HIS A 659 17.50 3.40 -28.86
N THR A 660 17.89 2.95 -30.04
CA THR A 660 17.30 1.76 -30.67
C THR A 660 18.23 0.56 -30.45
N ALA A 661 17.71 -0.51 -29.88
CA ALA A 661 18.48 -1.74 -29.63
C ALA A 661 19.08 -2.27 -30.95
N LEU A 662 20.36 -2.66 -30.92
CA LEU A 662 21.14 -3.09 -32.11
C LEU A 662 21.24 -2.02 -33.24
N GLY A 663 20.77 -0.81 -32.99
CA GLY A 663 20.67 0.28 -33.95
C GLY A 663 21.56 1.48 -33.62
N ARG A 664 21.02 2.69 -33.73
CA ARG A 664 21.72 3.96 -33.47
C ARG A 664 20.98 4.79 -32.43
N GLU A 665 21.69 5.74 -31.85
CA GLU A 665 21.10 6.74 -30.95
C GLU A 665 20.49 7.90 -31.75
N HIS A 666 19.42 8.47 -31.22
CA HIS A 666 18.68 9.61 -31.76
C HIS A 666 18.63 10.71 -30.70
N PHE A 667 19.12 11.90 -31.04
CA PHE A 667 19.15 13.06 -30.15
C PHE A 667 17.96 13.98 -30.45
N ILE A 668 17.13 14.24 -29.44
CA ILE A 668 15.97 15.13 -29.53
C ILE A 668 16.24 16.34 -28.63
N ALA A 669 16.41 17.51 -29.22
CA ALA A 669 16.53 18.75 -28.46
C ALA A 669 15.17 19.12 -27.88
N VAL A 670 15.13 19.49 -26.61
CA VAL A 670 13.94 20.00 -25.93
C VAL A 670 14.24 21.41 -25.42
N SER A 671 13.32 22.34 -25.66
CA SER A 671 13.48 23.73 -25.26
C SER A 671 12.14 24.33 -24.79
N GLY A 672 12.22 25.37 -23.97
CA GLY A 672 11.08 26.15 -23.52
C GLY A 672 11.48 27.25 -22.55
N ASP A 673 10.51 28.03 -22.13
CA ASP A 673 10.67 29.14 -21.20
C ASP A 673 9.73 28.96 -20.01
N TYR A 674 10.23 29.16 -18.80
CA TYR A 674 9.44 29.08 -17.58
C TYR A 674 8.79 30.42 -17.24
N ASP A 675 7.46 30.42 -17.13
CA ASP A 675 6.71 31.56 -16.59
C ASP A 675 6.82 31.58 -15.07
N ARG A 676 7.67 32.47 -14.53
CA ARG A 676 7.84 32.67 -13.08
C ARG A 676 6.49 32.88 -12.39
N THR A 677 6.35 32.25 -11.22
CA THR A 677 5.17 32.36 -10.37
C THR A 677 5.53 32.84 -8.95
N CYS A 678 4.58 33.47 -8.26
CA CYS A 678 4.70 33.76 -6.84
C CYS A 678 4.50 32.49 -5.97
N PHE A 679 3.92 31.43 -6.51
CA PHE A 679 3.78 30.14 -5.82
C PHE A 679 5.15 29.43 -5.72
N ALA A 680 5.28 28.47 -4.81
CA ALA A 680 6.53 27.73 -4.62
C ALA A 680 7.74 28.63 -4.29
N THR A 681 7.52 29.73 -3.58
CA THR A 681 8.57 30.65 -3.11
C THR A 681 8.49 30.87 -1.62
N SER A 682 9.53 31.48 -1.03
CA SER A 682 9.52 31.84 0.39
C SER A 682 8.87 33.21 0.60
N ILE A 683 8.24 33.41 1.77
CA ILE A 683 7.71 34.72 2.18
C ILE A 683 8.81 35.78 2.15
N ALA A 684 10.03 35.42 2.58
CA ALA A 684 11.20 36.32 2.58
C ALA A 684 11.57 36.80 1.18
N TRP A 685 11.34 35.98 0.16
CA TRP A 685 11.57 36.37 -1.23
C TRP A 685 10.42 37.22 -1.79
N LEU A 686 9.17 36.83 -1.53
CA LEU A 686 7.98 37.55 -2.00
C LEU A 686 7.97 39.02 -1.54
N VAL A 687 8.37 39.28 -0.29
CA VAL A 687 8.43 40.67 0.22
C VAL A 687 9.53 41.52 -0.41
N ARG A 688 10.45 40.91 -1.15
CA ARG A 688 11.55 41.58 -1.84
C ARG A 688 11.29 41.73 -3.34
N LEU A 689 10.13 41.33 -3.83
CA LEU A 689 9.80 41.54 -5.23
C LEU A 689 9.56 43.04 -5.53
N PRO A 690 10.19 43.60 -6.59
CA PRO A 690 9.97 45.00 -6.99
C PRO A 690 8.56 45.23 -7.55
N GLY A 691 7.94 44.17 -8.09
CA GLY A 691 6.61 44.15 -8.68
C GLY A 691 6.09 42.71 -8.75
N PRO A 692 5.11 42.40 -9.61
CA PRO A 692 4.62 41.03 -9.81
C PRO A 692 5.74 40.08 -10.24
N ALA A 693 5.62 38.79 -9.90
CA ALA A 693 6.67 37.79 -10.12
C ALA A 693 7.19 37.76 -11.57
N ARG A 694 6.30 37.93 -12.55
CA ARG A 694 6.64 37.85 -13.98
C ARG A 694 7.36 39.09 -14.53
N THR A 695 7.41 40.18 -13.76
CA THR A 695 8.18 41.38 -14.14
C THR A 695 9.67 41.22 -13.89
N LEU A 696 10.07 40.26 -13.05
CA LEU A 696 11.46 40.00 -12.72
C LEU A 696 12.20 39.40 -13.92
N GLN A 697 13.27 40.06 -14.38
CA GLN A 697 14.07 39.58 -15.52
C GLN A 697 15.21 38.68 -15.03
N ALA A 698 16.00 39.15 -14.06
CA ALA A 698 17.07 38.39 -13.43
C ALA A 698 16.83 38.18 -11.92
N PRO A 699 17.31 37.06 -11.34
CA PRO A 699 17.21 36.81 -9.90
C PRO A 699 17.85 37.89 -9.01
N SER A 700 18.83 38.62 -9.55
CA SER A 700 19.52 39.72 -8.87
C SER A 700 18.66 40.99 -8.71
N ASP A 701 17.54 41.08 -9.43
CA ASP A 701 16.72 42.30 -9.49
C ASP A 701 15.76 42.43 -8.29
N VAL A 702 15.83 41.50 -7.33
CA VAL A 702 15.09 41.58 -6.06
C VAL A 702 15.55 42.78 -5.24
N LEU A 703 14.61 43.39 -4.53
CA LEU A 703 14.86 44.49 -3.62
C LEU A 703 15.82 44.05 -2.50
N PRO A 704 16.72 44.94 -2.04
CA PRO A 704 17.49 44.68 -0.83
C PRO A 704 16.58 44.64 0.40
N GLU A 705 17.04 43.98 1.47
CA GLU A 705 16.22 43.69 2.66
C GLU A 705 15.67 44.95 3.33
N ASP A 706 16.41 46.07 3.29
CA ASP A 706 16.02 47.37 3.83
C ASP A 706 14.83 48.02 3.10
N ARG A 707 14.51 47.54 1.90
CA ARG A 707 13.39 48.02 1.06
C ARG A 707 12.30 46.97 0.87
N SER A 708 12.32 45.90 1.65
CA SER A 708 11.27 44.88 1.64
C SER A 708 9.92 45.46 2.06
N VAL A 709 8.83 44.93 1.49
CA VAL A 709 7.47 45.27 1.93
C VAL A 709 7.11 44.49 3.20
N ASN A 710 6.20 45.01 4.00
CA ASN A 710 5.84 44.40 5.29
C ASN A 710 5.15 43.03 5.14
N ALA A 711 4.45 42.79 4.03
CA ALA A 711 3.77 41.52 3.74
C ALA A 711 3.75 41.25 2.22
N PRO A 712 3.75 39.98 1.79
CA PRO A 712 3.64 39.61 0.38
C PRO A 712 2.40 40.22 -0.28
N ARG A 713 2.59 40.90 -1.41
CA ARG A 713 1.50 41.61 -2.11
C ARG A 713 0.44 40.63 -2.56
N GLU A 714 0.83 39.45 -2.98
CA GLU A 714 0.01 38.41 -3.58
C GLU A 714 -0.97 37.83 -2.55
N ILE A 715 -0.47 37.49 -1.35
CA ILE A 715 -1.31 37.03 -0.23
C ILE A 715 -2.28 38.14 0.16
N MET A 716 -1.81 39.39 0.27
CA MET A 716 -2.66 40.52 0.65
C MET A 716 -3.74 40.81 -0.39
N ARG A 717 -3.45 40.68 -1.70
CA ARG A 717 -4.44 40.84 -2.78
C ARG A 717 -5.59 39.83 -2.64
N LEU A 718 -5.27 38.55 -2.38
CA LEU A 718 -6.27 37.51 -2.17
C LEU A 718 -7.12 37.77 -0.92
N VAL A 719 -6.48 38.05 0.22
CA VAL A 719 -7.17 38.33 1.50
C VAL A 719 -8.08 39.55 1.37
N ASN A 720 -7.59 40.64 0.76
CA ASN A 720 -8.38 41.87 0.57
C ASN A 720 -9.59 41.63 -0.35
N TRP A 721 -9.42 40.85 -1.41
CA TRP A 721 -10.53 40.50 -2.30
C TRP A 721 -11.58 39.66 -1.57
N LEU A 722 -11.15 38.64 -0.83
CA LEU A 722 -12.03 37.76 -0.05
C LEU A 722 -12.78 38.53 1.05
N MET A 723 -12.11 39.45 1.74
CA MET A 723 -12.73 40.34 2.73
C MET A 723 -13.82 41.22 2.12
N SER A 724 -13.63 41.67 0.87
CA SER A 724 -14.55 42.59 0.21
C SER A 724 -15.73 41.88 -0.46
N ASN A 725 -15.51 40.66 -0.98
CA ASN A 725 -16.46 39.99 -1.88
C ASN A 725 -16.84 38.56 -1.47
N GLY A 726 -16.01 37.87 -0.69
CA GLY A 726 -16.16 36.43 -0.43
C GLY A 726 -16.93 36.08 0.84
N THR A 727 -17.12 37.03 1.77
CA THR A 727 -17.56 36.75 3.15
C THR A 727 -18.94 36.11 3.32
N GLN A 728 -19.77 36.10 2.26
CA GLN A 728 -21.11 35.52 2.26
C GLN A 728 -21.18 34.14 1.57
N ALA A 729 -20.08 33.62 1.03
CA ALA A 729 -20.07 32.34 0.36
C ALA A 729 -20.01 31.17 1.36
N ASP A 730 -20.93 30.22 1.18
CA ASP A 730 -20.91 28.94 1.89
C ASP A 730 -19.81 28.03 1.30
N GLY A 731 -19.09 27.29 2.15
CA GLY A 731 -18.04 26.36 1.70
C GLY A 731 -16.63 26.95 1.52
N LEU A 732 -16.40 28.23 1.84
CA LEU A 732 -15.05 28.82 1.82
C LEU A 732 -14.02 27.96 2.57
N PHE A 733 -12.93 27.59 1.88
CA PHE A 733 -11.83 26.72 2.36
C PHE A 733 -12.20 25.26 2.67
N LEU A 734 -13.47 24.89 2.53
CA LEU A 734 -13.98 23.54 2.80
C LEU A 734 -14.28 22.78 1.51
N THR A 735 -14.55 23.51 0.44
CA THR A 735 -14.84 22.97 -0.89
C THR A 735 -13.70 23.37 -1.84
N PRO A 736 -13.21 22.45 -2.70
CA PRO A 736 -12.25 22.82 -3.74
C PRO A 736 -12.88 23.79 -4.73
N GLY A 737 -12.09 24.73 -5.24
CA GLY A 737 -12.52 25.68 -6.26
C GLY A 737 -12.50 25.07 -7.65
N ASP A 738 -13.17 25.73 -8.59
CA ASP A 738 -13.03 25.41 -10.01
C ASP A 738 -11.57 25.62 -10.46
N GLU A 739 -10.95 24.59 -11.03
CA GLU A 739 -9.52 24.59 -11.34
C GLU A 739 -9.15 25.67 -12.37
N GLU A 740 -10.04 25.98 -13.32
CA GLU A 740 -9.80 26.96 -14.37
C GLU A 740 -9.90 28.40 -13.83
N LEU A 741 -10.80 28.66 -12.88
CA LEU A 741 -10.85 29.92 -12.12
C LEU A 741 -9.61 30.08 -11.23
N VAL A 742 -9.23 29.06 -10.45
CA VAL A 742 -8.01 29.09 -9.63
C VAL A 742 -6.77 29.39 -10.49
N ARG A 743 -6.70 28.76 -11.67
CA ARG A 743 -5.63 28.98 -12.64
C ARG A 743 -5.58 30.43 -13.13
N ARG A 744 -6.73 31.03 -13.45
CA ARG A 744 -6.81 32.45 -13.87
C ARG A 744 -6.42 33.39 -12.73
N ILE A 745 -6.90 33.17 -11.51
CA ILE A 745 -6.55 34.00 -10.35
C ILE A 745 -5.04 33.94 -10.10
N ARG A 746 -4.41 32.77 -10.20
CA ARG A 746 -2.95 32.63 -10.11
C ARG A 746 -2.24 33.46 -11.19
N GLU A 747 -2.72 33.41 -12.43
CA GLU A 747 -2.16 34.18 -13.54
C GLU A 747 -2.21 35.70 -13.27
N ASP A 748 -3.32 36.20 -12.74
CA ASP A 748 -3.51 37.60 -12.37
C ASP A 748 -2.59 38.02 -11.20
N LEU A 749 -2.23 37.08 -10.30
CA LEU A 749 -1.24 37.32 -9.25
C LEU A 749 0.18 37.44 -9.81
N ASP A 750 0.55 36.52 -10.70
CA ASP A 750 1.90 36.44 -11.26
C ASP A 750 2.21 37.61 -12.21
N THR A 751 1.21 38.04 -12.99
CA THR A 751 1.31 39.19 -13.91
C THR A 751 1.07 40.53 -13.23
N GLY A 752 0.30 40.55 -12.14
CA GLY A 752 -0.15 41.76 -11.48
C GLY A 752 -1.36 42.44 -12.12
N GLU A 753 -1.99 41.81 -13.12
CA GLU A 753 -3.22 42.30 -13.73
C GLU A 753 -4.39 42.27 -12.72
N ASP A 754 -5.38 43.13 -12.92
CA ASP A 754 -6.60 43.10 -12.11
C ASP A 754 -7.33 41.77 -12.32
N PHE A 755 -8.00 41.28 -11.27
CA PHE A 755 -8.66 39.98 -11.33
C PHE A 755 -9.74 39.96 -12.42
N SER A 756 -9.45 39.27 -13.53
CA SER A 756 -10.24 39.32 -14.76
C SER A 756 -11.37 38.28 -14.74
N VAL A 757 -12.24 38.39 -13.74
CA VAL A 757 -13.36 37.46 -13.53
C VAL A 757 -14.65 38.12 -14.05
N ASP A 758 -15.15 37.63 -15.18
CA ASP A 758 -16.40 38.09 -15.79
C ASP A 758 -17.58 37.89 -14.81
N ASN A 759 -18.34 38.95 -14.53
CA ASN A 759 -19.52 39.02 -13.63
C ASN A 759 -19.24 39.05 -12.10
N VAL A 760 -18.50 40.07 -11.67
CA VAL A 760 -18.79 40.99 -10.55
C VAL A 760 -19.66 40.45 -9.39
N ALA A 761 -18.97 40.03 -8.33
CA ALA A 761 -19.28 40.30 -6.91
C ALA A 761 -20.35 39.48 -6.16
N THR A 762 -20.97 38.43 -6.72
CA THR A 762 -21.98 37.65 -5.97
C THR A 762 -22.02 36.14 -6.20
N ASP A 763 -21.14 35.60 -7.06
CA ASP A 763 -21.12 34.17 -7.31
C ASP A 763 -20.30 33.41 -6.23
N PRO A 764 -20.91 32.47 -5.48
CA PRO A 764 -20.22 31.68 -4.47
C PRO A 764 -19.05 30.87 -5.05
N GLU A 765 -19.13 30.38 -6.29
CA GLU A 765 -18.08 29.55 -6.90
C GLU A 765 -16.78 30.35 -7.09
N THR A 766 -16.92 31.60 -7.54
CA THR A 766 -15.78 32.53 -7.63
C THR A 766 -15.12 32.75 -6.27
N ALA A 767 -15.91 32.96 -5.21
CA ALA A 767 -15.36 33.18 -3.87
C ALA A 767 -14.63 31.93 -3.33
N ILE A 768 -15.16 30.74 -3.59
CA ILE A 768 -14.52 29.46 -3.28
C ILE A 768 -13.19 29.34 -4.04
N ALA A 769 -13.15 29.69 -5.33
CA ALA A 769 -11.91 29.67 -6.12
C ALA A 769 -10.82 30.61 -5.57
N PHE A 770 -11.17 31.81 -5.10
CA PHE A 770 -10.21 32.70 -4.43
C PHE A 770 -9.71 32.12 -3.11
N ALA A 771 -10.59 31.50 -2.32
CA ALA A 771 -10.24 30.86 -1.06
C ALA A 771 -9.29 29.67 -1.29
N ASP A 772 -9.60 28.82 -2.27
CA ASP A 772 -8.75 27.70 -2.67
C ASP A 772 -7.40 28.19 -3.22
N THR A 773 -7.39 29.25 -4.04
CA THR A 773 -6.14 29.86 -4.53
C THR A 773 -5.25 30.34 -3.37
N LEU A 774 -5.82 30.96 -2.33
CA LEU A 774 -5.09 31.37 -1.13
C LEU A 774 -4.54 30.18 -0.37
N LEU A 775 -5.34 29.12 -0.20
CA LEU A 775 -4.92 27.89 0.45
C LEU A 775 -3.76 27.24 -0.29
N GLN A 776 -3.85 27.11 -1.62
CA GLN A 776 -2.80 26.58 -2.47
C GLN A 776 -1.53 27.43 -2.46
N LEU A 777 -1.65 28.77 -2.37
CA LEU A 777 -0.48 29.65 -2.29
C LEU A 777 0.28 29.41 -0.99
N LEU A 778 -0.43 29.40 0.14
CA LEU A 778 0.14 29.12 1.45
C LEU A 778 0.73 27.71 1.54
N ASP A 779 0.06 26.72 0.92
CA ASP A 779 0.54 25.35 0.87
C ASP A 779 1.81 25.20 0.03
N SER A 780 1.91 25.98 -1.06
CA SER A 780 3.07 25.93 -1.95
C SER A 780 4.33 26.57 -1.39
N LEU A 781 4.27 27.40 -0.33
CA LEU A 781 5.45 28.12 0.16
C LEU A 781 6.61 27.15 0.48
N THR A 782 7.85 27.54 0.18
CA THR A 782 9.03 26.70 0.52
C THR A 782 9.15 26.49 2.02
N ASP A 783 8.79 27.52 2.78
CA ASP A 783 8.77 27.54 4.23
C ASP A 783 7.35 27.84 4.71
N PRO A 784 6.80 27.05 5.65
CA PRO A 784 5.48 27.34 6.22
C PRO A 784 5.49 28.69 6.96
N VAL A 785 4.30 29.30 7.09
CA VAL A 785 4.13 30.60 7.77
C VAL A 785 4.70 30.54 9.19
N ILE A 786 4.51 29.42 9.90
CA ILE A 786 5.21 29.13 11.14
C ILE A 786 6.38 28.20 10.83
N PRO A 787 7.64 28.66 11.00
CA PRO A 787 8.83 27.83 10.78
C PRO A 787 8.80 26.54 11.60
N ALA A 788 9.26 25.44 10.99
CA ALA A 788 9.27 24.11 11.61
C ALA A 788 9.99 24.08 12.99
N SER A 789 11.02 24.92 13.16
CA SER A 789 11.76 25.07 14.41
C SER A 789 10.90 25.50 15.61
N LEU A 790 9.77 26.17 15.36
CA LEU A 790 8.87 26.66 16.41
C LEU A 790 7.70 25.72 16.70
N HIS A 791 7.50 24.66 15.89
CA HIS A 791 6.31 23.80 16.00
C HIS A 791 6.21 23.11 17.36
N ALA A 792 7.32 22.57 17.86
CA ALA A 792 7.36 21.91 19.17
C ALA A 792 6.94 22.87 20.29
N LYS A 793 7.46 24.12 20.28
CA LYS A 793 7.08 25.16 21.23
C LYS A 793 5.59 25.49 21.12
N CYS A 794 5.09 25.68 19.91
CA CYS A 794 3.67 26.00 19.67
C CYS A 794 2.73 24.97 20.31
N THR A 795 3.07 23.69 20.23
CA THR A 795 2.22 22.62 20.81
C THR A 795 2.27 22.49 22.32
N GLN A 796 3.23 23.13 22.98
CA GLN A 796 3.38 23.12 24.44
C GLN A 796 2.63 24.28 25.11
N ILE A 797 2.12 25.23 24.34
CA ILE A 797 1.41 26.40 24.87
C ILE A 797 0.07 26.01 25.48
N THR A 798 -0.20 26.58 26.66
CA THR A 798 -1.41 26.30 27.42
C THR A 798 -2.32 27.52 27.62
N SER A 799 -1.88 28.71 27.20
CA SER A 799 -2.65 29.95 27.33
C SER A 799 -2.62 30.82 26.08
N ARG A 800 -3.62 31.69 25.94
CA ARG A 800 -3.72 32.65 24.84
C ARG A 800 -2.56 33.65 24.87
N ASP A 801 -2.19 34.17 26.04
CA ASP A 801 -1.12 35.17 26.18
C ASP A 801 0.24 34.61 25.70
N GLU A 802 0.59 33.40 26.15
CA GLU A 802 1.80 32.68 25.66
C GLU A 802 1.77 32.47 24.14
N ALA A 803 0.59 32.25 23.55
CA ALA A 803 0.45 32.10 22.11
C ALA A 803 0.79 33.39 21.34
N PHE A 804 0.40 34.54 21.87
CA PHE A 804 0.76 35.84 21.29
C PHE A 804 2.25 36.16 21.47
N GLU A 805 2.88 35.77 22.59
CA GLU A 805 4.32 35.96 22.80
C GLU A 805 5.18 35.21 21.76
N ILE A 806 4.75 34.02 21.32
CA ILE A 806 5.48 33.27 20.27
C ILE A 806 5.52 34.03 18.93
N LEU A 807 4.57 34.92 18.66
CA LEU A 807 4.58 35.69 17.40
C LEU A 807 5.79 36.64 17.33
N ASP A 808 6.36 37.06 18.46
CA ASP A 808 7.57 37.88 18.49
C ASP A 808 8.82 37.10 18.04
N GLU A 809 8.79 35.76 18.05
CA GLU A 809 9.86 34.91 17.51
C GLU A 809 9.76 34.71 15.99
N LEU A 810 8.65 35.09 15.36
CA LEU A 810 8.46 34.95 13.91
C LEU A 810 9.14 36.11 13.14
N PRO A 811 9.60 35.87 11.90
CA PRO A 811 10.01 36.96 11.01
C PRO A 811 8.88 37.96 10.81
N ALA A 812 9.20 39.26 10.73
CA ALA A 812 8.20 40.33 10.65
C ALA A 812 7.18 40.14 9.51
N ALA A 813 7.63 39.66 8.34
CA ALA A 813 6.75 39.36 7.22
C ALA A 813 5.76 38.21 7.52
N ASN A 814 6.23 37.17 8.20
CA ASN A 814 5.41 36.03 8.62
C ASN A 814 4.36 36.47 9.65
N VAL A 815 4.73 37.35 10.59
CA VAL A 815 3.78 37.94 11.56
C VAL A 815 2.65 38.69 10.85
N ASN A 816 2.97 39.51 9.85
CA ASN A 816 1.95 40.28 9.13
C ASN A 816 1.02 39.38 8.31
N VAL A 817 1.56 38.32 7.69
CA VAL A 817 0.75 37.29 7.02
C VAL A 817 -0.15 36.57 8.04
N TRP A 818 0.42 36.15 9.18
CA TRP A 818 -0.29 35.47 10.25
C TRP A 818 -1.46 36.29 10.78
N ILE A 819 -1.22 37.56 11.14
CA ILE A 819 -2.24 38.46 11.68
C ILE A 819 -3.36 38.67 10.66
N SER A 820 -3.02 38.96 9.40
CA SER A 820 -4.01 39.23 8.36
C SER A 820 -4.90 38.00 8.09
N LEU A 821 -4.27 36.82 8.01
CA LEU A 821 -4.97 35.56 7.77
C LEU A 821 -5.84 35.16 8.97
N THR A 822 -5.28 35.14 10.18
CA THR A 822 -6.03 34.72 11.37
C THR A 822 -7.16 35.68 11.73
N ALA A 823 -6.99 36.99 11.52
CA ALA A 823 -8.07 37.96 11.69
C ALA A 823 -9.23 37.70 10.71
N PHE A 824 -8.91 37.39 9.44
CA PHE A 824 -9.91 37.03 8.44
C PHE A 824 -10.63 35.71 8.77
N LEU A 825 -9.88 34.67 9.15
CA LEU A 825 -10.44 33.38 9.52
C LEU A 825 -11.31 33.47 10.79
N HIS A 826 -10.90 34.27 11.78
CA HIS A 826 -11.71 34.56 12.95
C HIS A 826 -13.02 35.24 12.55
N TYR A 827 -12.97 36.26 11.68
CA TYR A 827 -14.18 36.93 11.18
C TYR A 827 -15.15 35.96 10.50
N ILE A 828 -14.67 35.05 9.65
CA ILE A 828 -15.52 34.02 9.02
C ILE A 828 -16.03 33.00 10.04
N GLY A 829 -15.17 32.57 10.97
CA GLY A 829 -15.48 31.55 11.98
C GLY A 829 -16.57 31.99 12.97
N GLN A 830 -16.72 33.31 13.20
CA GLN A 830 -17.72 33.89 14.11
C GLN A 830 -19.09 34.13 13.46
N GLN A 831 -19.28 33.83 12.17
CA GLN A 831 -20.59 33.98 11.52
C GLN A 831 -21.58 32.91 12.05
N GLU A 832 -22.77 33.35 12.48
CA GLU A 832 -23.76 32.55 13.25
C GLU A 832 -24.33 31.31 12.55
N SER A 833 -24.07 31.12 11.25
CA SER A 833 -24.72 30.09 10.43
C SER A 833 -24.22 28.66 10.65
N TYR A 834 -23.06 28.44 11.30
CA TYR A 834 -22.49 27.10 11.46
C TYR A 834 -21.69 26.95 12.76
N GLN A 835 -22.26 26.24 13.73
CA GLN A 835 -21.68 26.04 15.08
C GLN A 835 -20.33 25.29 15.10
N ASP A 836 -19.88 24.73 13.96
CA ASP A 836 -18.62 23.99 13.81
C ASP A 836 -17.64 24.57 12.76
N LYS A 837 -17.92 25.74 12.15
CA LYS A 837 -17.12 26.29 11.04
C LYS A 837 -15.69 26.66 11.46
N ALA A 838 -15.53 27.25 12.64
CA ALA A 838 -14.21 27.60 13.18
C ALA A 838 -13.31 26.36 13.37
N GLU A 839 -13.87 25.25 13.85
CA GLU A 839 -13.13 23.99 14.05
C GLU A 839 -12.70 23.36 12.71
N GLN A 840 -13.56 23.42 11.70
CA GLN A 840 -13.22 22.94 10.36
C GLN A 840 -12.10 23.80 9.73
N LEU A 841 -12.17 25.13 9.87
CA LEU A 841 -11.11 26.03 9.41
C LEU A 841 -9.79 25.77 10.15
N VAL A 842 -9.83 25.57 11.46
CA VAL A 842 -8.65 25.17 12.25
C VAL A 842 -8.07 23.87 11.72
N ALA A 843 -8.89 22.87 11.42
CA ALA A 843 -8.43 21.59 10.89
C ALA A 843 -7.72 21.74 9.54
N VAL A 844 -8.28 22.52 8.61
CA VAL A 844 -7.72 22.78 7.28
C VAL A 844 -6.40 23.57 7.37
N PHE A 845 -6.43 24.73 8.03
CA PHE A 845 -5.26 25.63 8.09
C PHE A 845 -4.13 25.10 8.95
N THR A 846 -4.39 24.17 9.88
CA THR A 846 -3.32 23.49 10.61
C THR A 846 -2.38 22.74 9.66
N LEU A 847 -2.90 22.09 8.63
CA LEU A 847 -2.09 21.31 7.69
C LEU A 847 -1.19 22.21 6.83
N VAL A 848 -1.67 23.41 6.52
CA VAL A 848 -0.99 24.35 5.63
C VAL A 848 -0.01 25.26 6.38
N LEU A 849 -0.40 25.76 7.56
CA LEU A 849 0.43 26.69 8.34
C LEU A 849 1.49 25.99 9.19
N PHE A 850 1.32 24.69 9.47
CA PHE A 850 2.23 23.87 10.27
C PHE A 850 2.70 22.61 9.52
N ARG A 851 3.25 22.77 8.31
CA ARG A 851 3.83 21.64 7.56
C ARG A 851 5.04 21.02 8.27
N ASP A 852 5.00 19.70 8.45
CA ASP A 852 6.10 18.94 9.06
C ASP A 852 7.39 19.05 8.23
N ASP A 853 8.52 19.20 8.93
CA ASP A 853 9.83 19.01 8.32
C ASP A 853 10.11 17.51 8.20
N LEU A 854 10.15 16.99 6.97
CA LEU A 854 10.41 15.58 6.67
C LEU A 854 11.80 15.10 7.15
N THR A 855 12.69 16.02 7.51
CA THR A 855 14.02 15.70 8.07
C THR A 855 14.04 15.65 9.60
N SER A 856 12.98 16.14 10.26
CA SER A 856 12.86 16.12 11.73
C SER A 856 12.38 14.74 12.21
N PRO A 857 13.09 14.08 13.15
CA PRO A 857 12.74 12.74 13.62
C PRO A 857 11.53 12.70 14.57
N MET A 858 11.00 13.86 14.98
CA MET A 858 9.93 13.95 15.98
C MET A 858 8.67 14.58 15.37
N PRO A 859 7.66 13.78 14.98
CA PRO A 859 6.40 14.32 14.50
C PRO A 859 5.68 15.06 15.63
N VAL A 860 5.25 16.29 15.35
CA VAL A 860 4.60 17.16 16.33
C VAL A 860 3.10 16.86 16.37
N SER A 861 2.49 16.94 17.57
CA SER A 861 1.07 16.58 17.76
C SER A 861 0.15 17.46 16.90
N VAL A 862 -0.61 16.84 15.98
CA VAL A 862 -1.65 17.53 15.19
C VAL A 862 -2.69 18.18 16.09
N THR A 863 -3.09 17.51 17.18
CA THR A 863 -4.00 18.08 18.17
C THR A 863 -3.39 19.29 18.87
N GLY A 864 -2.09 19.23 19.19
CA GLY A 864 -1.36 20.36 19.77
C GLY A 864 -1.32 21.57 18.82
N ARG A 865 -1.09 21.33 17.53
CA ARG A 865 -1.11 22.39 16.50
C ARG A 865 -2.49 23.03 16.35
N ARG A 866 -3.54 22.19 16.33
CA ARG A 866 -4.94 22.68 16.31
C ARG A 866 -5.25 23.51 17.55
N ASN A 867 -4.85 23.05 18.73
CA ASN A 867 -5.03 23.79 19.99
C ASN A 867 -4.36 25.17 19.93
N PHE A 868 -3.15 25.26 19.39
CA PHE A 868 -2.46 26.53 19.22
C PHE A 868 -3.23 27.47 18.27
N LEU A 869 -3.68 26.96 17.12
CA LEU A 869 -4.40 27.78 16.14
C LEU A 869 -5.78 28.24 16.66
N ARG A 870 -6.42 27.48 17.56
CA ARG A 870 -7.68 27.86 18.22
C ARG A 870 -7.55 29.16 19.03
N TYR A 871 -6.38 29.50 19.59
CA TYR A 871 -6.22 30.75 20.32
C TYR A 871 -6.43 32.01 19.46
N PHE A 872 -6.38 31.87 18.13
CA PHE A 872 -6.47 32.96 17.18
C PHE A 872 -7.78 32.94 16.37
N ILE A 873 -8.25 31.77 15.95
CA ILE A 873 -9.47 31.63 15.13
C ILE A 873 -10.74 31.50 16.00
N GLY A 874 -10.63 30.83 17.15
CA GLY A 874 -11.74 30.51 18.05
C GLY A 874 -12.28 31.65 18.89
#